data_AF-A0ABD3VIU1-F1
#
_entry.id   AF-A0ABD3VIU1-F1
#
_cell.length_a   1.000
_cell.length_b   1.000
_cell.length_c   1.000
_cell.angle_alpha   90.00
_cell.angle_beta   90.00
_cell.angle_gamma   90.00
#
_symmetry.space_group_name_H-M   'P 1'
#
loop_
_entity.id
_entity.type
_entity.pdbx_description
1 polymer ?
#
loop_
_entity_poly.entity_id
_entity_poly.type
_entity_poly.pdbx_seq_one_letter_code
_entity_poly.pdbx_strand_id
1 'polypeptide(L)'
;MGEATSASGGSGAQFFQLQVTVASAKLTNTGGLFSSKPDPFLELSVDGQPPRKTEVCKKTVTPKWDEHFTVLVTPYSHLEFKVLSQNTVRNNTLLGHLSIDLYPLLEENQGKCSKYTKTYTLAADGKGKTGDLVVTLDGMTVNLAKFPKKTTNHQANGQVAGAKAAARTSRTSGTSGHGRAAPPPPNRPVNRGASSPQSTLPSSNSNQTAASPAVAVPNGIVPAVATGAADSGSETPGTASAPPQQMPQPSLPNVPPNTEPLPAGWEARKDAQGRYYYVDHNTKTTTWERPQPLPPGWERRVDPRGRVYYVDHNTRTTTWQRPSTDLVNNWHSWQDWRNNRTTATAMEALQNRYLYPNMAAVQPENDSLGALPEGWEKRVDANGRVYFVNHRNRTTQWEDPRTQGIIQEDPLPEGWEMRYTADGIRYFVDHNSKNTTFQDPRGGPSKGPKGQYGVPVQYERSFKWKLGQFRYLCSSNSLPGHVKITISREGMFEDSFNQIMRLQPFDLRRRLYIIFKGEEGLDYGGVAREWFFHLSHDVLNPMYCLFEYASNSNYSLQINPGSSINPEHLHYFRFIGRFIAMALYHGKFIDSGFTLPFYKKMLSKKLVIKDLESIDSEFYSSLMWIKENNIEECGLELYFSADFEVLGKIDPHDLKEGGSEIRVTEENKEEYISLMTNWRFTRGVEEQTKAFLEGFNEVVPLQWLQYFDERELELMLCGMQEIDVDDWERNTIYRHYQRSSRQIGWLWKFVREIDNEKRTRLLQFVTGTCRLPVGGFAELIGSNGPQRFCVEKVGKETWLPRSHTCFNRLDLPPYKSYEQLVEKLTLAIEETEGFGQE
;
A
#
# COMPACT_ATOMS: atom_id res chain seq x y z
N MET A 1 -45.35 15.64 1.40
CA MET A 1 -45.98 16.44 0.33
C MET A 1 -44.99 17.48 -0.14
N GLY A 2 -45.03 17.90 -1.40
CA GLY A 2 -44.13 18.93 -1.95
C GLY A 2 -42.83 18.35 -2.51
N GLU A 3 -42.89 17.72 -3.68
CA GLU A 3 -41.70 17.44 -4.50
C GLU A 3 -41.26 18.71 -5.23
N ALA A 4 -39.95 18.89 -5.44
CA ALA A 4 -39.39 19.90 -6.31
C ALA A 4 -38.41 19.23 -7.29
N THR A 5 -38.87 18.99 -8.52
CA THR A 5 -38.12 18.26 -9.55
C THR A 5 -37.09 19.14 -10.25
N SER A 6 -35.81 18.78 -10.20
CA SER A 6 -34.77 19.34 -11.06
C SER A 6 -34.25 18.29 -12.05
N ALA A 7 -34.89 18.18 -13.21
CA ALA A 7 -34.49 17.24 -14.25
C ALA A 7 -33.38 17.83 -15.14
N SER A 8 -32.14 17.34 -14.99
CA SER A 8 -31.01 17.62 -15.88
C SER A 8 -30.55 16.32 -16.56
N GLY A 9 -31.16 16.01 -17.71
CA GLY A 9 -30.92 14.77 -18.44
C GLY A 9 -29.54 14.68 -19.10
N GLY A 10 -28.59 14.07 -18.42
CA GLY A 10 -27.32 13.59 -19.00
C GLY A 10 -27.13 12.11 -18.69
N SER A 11 -27.50 11.21 -19.61
CA SER A 11 -27.41 9.77 -19.40
C SER A 11 -25.97 9.26 -19.51
N GLY A 12 -25.19 9.45 -18.44
CA GLY A 12 -23.90 8.77 -18.28
C GLY A 12 -24.08 7.25 -18.39
N ALA A 13 -23.19 6.59 -19.14
CA ALA A 13 -23.26 5.15 -19.33
C ALA A 13 -23.03 4.44 -17.98
N GLN A 14 -24.05 3.75 -17.47
CA GLN A 14 -23.87 2.87 -16.31
C GLN A 14 -23.14 1.61 -16.76
N PHE A 15 -21.95 1.41 -16.22
CA PHE A 15 -21.16 0.19 -16.41
C PHE A 15 -21.48 -0.84 -15.33
N PHE A 16 -21.33 -2.10 -15.71
CA PHE A 16 -21.49 -3.30 -14.90
C PHE A 16 -20.24 -4.16 -15.08
N GLN A 17 -19.91 -4.94 -14.06
CA GLN A 17 -18.87 -5.96 -14.17
C GLN A 17 -19.46 -7.22 -14.82
N LEU A 18 -18.73 -7.81 -15.77
CA LEU A 18 -19.08 -9.08 -16.40
C LEU A 18 -17.83 -9.97 -16.42
N GLN A 19 -17.97 -11.21 -15.95
CA GLN A 19 -16.95 -12.24 -16.07
C GLN A 19 -17.20 -13.05 -17.34
N VAL A 20 -16.24 -13.01 -18.26
CA VAL A 20 -16.28 -13.71 -19.55
C VAL A 20 -15.27 -14.86 -19.50
N THR A 21 -15.76 -16.08 -19.28
CA THR A 21 -14.90 -17.29 -19.28
C THR A 21 -14.86 -17.90 -20.67
N VAL A 22 -13.66 -18.09 -21.21
CA VAL A 22 -13.39 -18.65 -22.54
C VAL A 22 -12.86 -20.06 -22.33
N ALA A 23 -13.74 -21.05 -22.39
CA ALA A 23 -13.39 -22.42 -22.04
C ALA A 23 -12.53 -23.10 -23.12
N SER A 24 -13.07 -23.22 -24.33
CA SER A 24 -12.42 -23.95 -25.42
C SER A 24 -12.96 -23.57 -26.80
N ALA A 25 -12.21 -23.91 -27.85
CA ALA A 25 -12.71 -23.86 -29.22
C ALA A 25 -12.54 -25.22 -29.93
N LYS A 26 -13.30 -25.41 -31.00
CA LYS A 26 -13.18 -26.53 -31.95
C LYS A 26 -13.15 -25.96 -33.37
N LEU A 27 -11.95 -25.82 -33.90
CA LEU A 27 -11.67 -25.20 -35.20
C LEU A 27 -11.75 -26.23 -36.33
N THR A 28 -12.26 -25.82 -37.49
CA THR A 28 -12.27 -26.66 -38.70
C THR A 28 -10.89 -26.64 -39.34
N ASN A 29 -10.25 -27.79 -39.49
CA ASN A 29 -9.01 -27.87 -40.27
C ASN A 29 -9.30 -27.64 -41.76
N THR A 30 -8.84 -26.52 -42.32
CA THR A 30 -8.93 -26.23 -43.77
C THR A 30 -7.64 -26.52 -44.54
N GLY A 31 -6.68 -27.21 -43.92
CA GLY A 31 -5.40 -27.60 -44.53
C GLY A 31 -5.38 -29.07 -44.96
N GLY A 32 -4.79 -29.32 -46.13
CA GLY A 32 -4.60 -30.67 -46.69
C GLY A 32 -3.51 -31.49 -45.97
N LEU A 33 -3.17 -32.65 -46.54
CA LEU A 33 -2.31 -33.69 -45.92
C LEU A 33 -0.92 -33.25 -45.42
N PHE A 34 -0.47 -32.04 -45.76
CA PHE A 34 0.85 -31.49 -45.44
C PHE A 34 0.81 -30.18 -44.63
N SER A 35 -0.34 -29.72 -44.16
CA SER A 35 -0.42 -28.53 -43.30
C SER A 35 -0.13 -28.86 -41.84
N SER A 36 0.78 -28.13 -41.21
CA SER A 36 0.92 -28.12 -39.75
C SER A 36 -0.36 -27.63 -39.07
N LYS A 37 -0.73 -28.24 -37.94
CA LYS A 37 -1.78 -27.72 -37.06
C LYS A 37 -1.40 -26.31 -36.56
N PRO A 38 -2.36 -25.38 -36.40
CA PRO A 38 -2.08 -24.03 -35.92
C PRO A 38 -1.70 -24.00 -34.44
N ASP A 39 -1.19 -22.85 -34.00
CA ASP A 39 -0.91 -22.51 -32.60
C ASP A 39 -1.96 -21.47 -32.11
N PRO A 40 -3.23 -21.86 -31.84
CA PRO A 40 -4.30 -20.93 -31.52
C PRO A 40 -4.20 -20.25 -30.14
N PHE A 41 -4.48 -18.95 -30.14
CA PHE A 41 -4.90 -18.15 -28.98
C PHE A 41 -6.15 -17.33 -29.35
N LEU A 42 -6.80 -16.73 -28.36
CA LEU A 42 -7.97 -15.86 -28.54
C LEU A 42 -7.69 -14.44 -28.02
N GLU A 43 -8.20 -13.46 -28.74
CA GLU A 43 -8.29 -12.05 -28.35
C GLU A 43 -9.75 -11.70 -28.01
N LEU A 44 -9.97 -11.06 -26.86
CA LEU A 44 -11.26 -10.53 -26.41
C LEU A 44 -11.20 -9.00 -26.33
N SER A 45 -12.00 -8.32 -27.15
CA SER A 45 -12.20 -6.85 -27.12
C SER A 45 -13.61 -6.51 -26.66
N VAL A 46 -13.81 -5.30 -26.14
CA VAL A 46 -15.12 -4.79 -25.66
C VAL A 46 -15.29 -3.38 -26.18
N ASP A 47 -16.36 -3.10 -26.94
CA ASP A 47 -16.64 -1.78 -27.53
C ASP A 47 -15.41 -1.12 -28.21
N GLY A 48 -14.58 -1.93 -28.88
CA GLY A 48 -13.37 -1.48 -29.58
C GLY A 48 -12.17 -1.13 -28.69
N GLN A 49 -12.22 -1.41 -27.38
CA GLN A 49 -11.07 -1.24 -26.49
C GLN A 49 -9.94 -2.26 -26.80
N PRO A 50 -8.67 -1.97 -26.42
CA PRO A 50 -7.55 -2.88 -26.66
C PRO A 50 -7.81 -4.30 -26.13
N PRO A 51 -7.57 -5.35 -26.95
CA PRO A 51 -7.99 -6.70 -26.59
C PRO A 51 -7.11 -7.34 -25.51
N ARG A 52 -7.73 -8.09 -24.61
CA ARG A 52 -7.06 -9.07 -23.74
C ARG A 52 -6.85 -10.37 -24.50
N LYS A 53 -5.89 -11.19 -24.08
CA LYS A 53 -5.49 -12.41 -24.80
C LYS A 53 -5.42 -13.62 -23.88
N THR A 54 -5.74 -14.79 -24.41
CA THR A 54 -5.47 -16.08 -23.79
C THR A 54 -4.02 -16.52 -24.01
N GLU A 55 -3.63 -17.62 -23.36
CA GLU A 55 -2.43 -18.38 -23.74
C GLU A 55 -2.52 -18.98 -25.15
N VAL A 56 -1.36 -19.37 -25.69
CA VAL A 56 -1.20 -19.99 -27.02
C VAL A 56 -1.13 -21.51 -26.89
N CYS A 57 -2.19 -22.21 -27.25
CA CYS A 57 -2.18 -23.67 -27.29
C CYS A 57 -1.41 -24.15 -28.53
N LYS A 58 -0.29 -24.86 -28.35
CA LYS A 58 0.56 -25.29 -29.48
C LYS A 58 -0.04 -26.47 -30.26
N LYS A 59 0.04 -26.41 -31.60
CA LYS A 59 -0.25 -27.46 -32.59
C LYS A 59 -1.60 -28.15 -32.39
N THR A 60 -2.66 -27.38 -32.18
CA THR A 60 -4.02 -27.90 -31.93
C THR A 60 -5.10 -27.19 -32.76
N VAL A 61 -6.16 -27.93 -33.11
CA VAL A 61 -7.43 -27.36 -33.62
C VAL A 61 -8.54 -27.41 -32.58
N THR A 62 -8.22 -27.90 -31.38
CA THR A 62 -9.12 -27.97 -30.21
C THR A 62 -8.39 -27.40 -29.00
N PRO A 63 -8.16 -26.08 -28.95
CA PRO A 63 -7.60 -25.43 -27.77
C PRO A 63 -8.57 -25.50 -26.59
N LYS A 64 -8.00 -25.63 -25.40
CA LYS A 64 -8.65 -25.34 -24.12
C LYS A 64 -7.82 -24.27 -23.43
N TRP A 65 -8.50 -23.28 -22.90
CA TRP A 65 -7.90 -22.19 -22.14
C TRP A 65 -8.47 -22.19 -20.71
N ASP A 66 -9.79 -22.33 -20.59
CA ASP A 66 -10.52 -22.28 -19.31
C ASP A 66 -10.23 -20.99 -18.50
N GLU A 67 -9.80 -19.94 -19.21
CA GLU A 67 -9.43 -18.62 -18.71
C GLU A 67 -10.66 -17.70 -18.55
N HIS A 68 -10.59 -16.73 -17.64
CA HIS A 68 -11.68 -15.78 -17.38
C HIS A 68 -11.23 -14.32 -17.38
N PHE A 69 -12.00 -13.48 -18.07
CA PHE A 69 -11.75 -12.06 -18.19
C PHE A 69 -12.84 -11.24 -17.49
N THR A 70 -12.47 -10.53 -16.42
CA THR A 70 -13.36 -9.55 -15.78
C THR A 70 -13.32 -8.23 -16.56
N VAL A 71 -14.41 -7.92 -17.28
CA VAL A 71 -14.55 -6.73 -18.12
C VAL A 71 -15.63 -5.79 -17.59
N LEU A 72 -15.53 -4.50 -17.94
CA LEU A 72 -16.57 -3.50 -17.69
C LEU A 72 -17.40 -3.31 -18.95
N VAL A 73 -18.71 -3.42 -18.82
CA VAL A 73 -19.67 -3.42 -19.94
C VAL A 73 -20.89 -2.57 -19.61
N THR A 74 -21.51 -2.01 -20.62
CA THR A 74 -22.87 -1.46 -20.54
C THR A 74 -23.89 -2.53 -20.96
N PRO A 75 -25.20 -2.37 -20.69
CA PRO A 75 -26.23 -3.25 -21.23
C PRO A 75 -26.33 -3.25 -22.76
N TYR A 76 -25.61 -2.36 -23.46
CA TYR A 76 -25.57 -2.25 -24.92
C TYR A 76 -24.17 -2.51 -25.49
N SER A 77 -23.26 -3.08 -24.71
CA SER A 77 -21.88 -3.32 -25.13
C SER A 77 -21.74 -4.56 -26.02
N HIS A 78 -20.71 -4.53 -26.87
CA HIS A 78 -20.40 -5.55 -27.86
C HIS A 78 -19.10 -6.24 -27.45
N LEU A 79 -19.16 -7.56 -27.26
CA LEU A 79 -17.98 -8.39 -26.98
C LEU A 79 -17.46 -8.99 -28.29
N GLU A 80 -16.21 -8.69 -28.62
CA GLU A 80 -15.56 -9.16 -29.83
C GLU A 80 -14.54 -10.26 -29.49
N PHE A 81 -14.67 -11.42 -30.12
CA PHE A 81 -13.75 -12.54 -29.97
C PHE A 81 -13.05 -12.81 -31.30
N LYS A 82 -11.73 -12.99 -31.28
CA LYS A 82 -10.91 -13.36 -32.46
C LYS A 82 -9.94 -14.46 -32.07
N VAL A 83 -10.09 -15.65 -32.65
CA VAL A 83 -9.12 -16.75 -32.52
C VAL A 83 -8.10 -16.63 -33.63
N LEU A 84 -6.81 -16.55 -33.30
CA LEU A 84 -5.71 -16.46 -34.26
C LEU A 84 -4.67 -17.55 -34.01
N SER A 85 -4.03 -18.05 -35.08
CA SER A 85 -2.78 -18.79 -34.95
C SER A 85 -1.66 -17.80 -34.72
N GLN A 86 -0.84 -18.04 -33.69
CA GLN A 86 0.46 -17.40 -33.59
C GLN A 86 1.32 -17.80 -34.81
N ASN A 87 2.12 -16.85 -35.30
CA ASN A 87 3.13 -17.06 -36.33
C ASN A 87 4.41 -16.32 -35.89
N THR A 88 5.57 -16.97 -35.95
CA THR A 88 6.86 -16.36 -35.55
C THR A 88 7.52 -15.51 -36.64
N VAL A 89 7.15 -15.71 -37.91
CA VAL A 89 7.81 -15.08 -39.08
C VAL A 89 6.85 -14.18 -39.90
N ARG A 90 5.57 -14.14 -39.54
CA ARG A 90 4.50 -13.43 -40.26
C ARG A 90 3.43 -12.95 -39.28
N ASN A 91 2.55 -12.05 -39.73
CA ASN A 91 1.36 -11.68 -38.96
C ASN A 91 0.55 -12.92 -38.55
N ASN A 92 -0.04 -12.87 -37.35
CA ASN A 92 -0.92 -13.92 -36.84
C ASN A 92 -2.10 -14.14 -37.79
N THR A 93 -2.46 -15.41 -38.03
CA THR A 93 -3.51 -15.77 -39.00
C THR A 93 -4.85 -15.92 -38.29
N LEU A 94 -5.85 -15.11 -38.66
CA LEU A 94 -7.20 -15.24 -38.14
C LEU A 94 -7.77 -16.62 -38.49
N LEU A 95 -8.11 -17.41 -37.48
CA LEU A 95 -8.74 -18.73 -37.60
C LEU A 95 -10.26 -18.62 -37.46
N GLY A 96 -10.75 -17.67 -36.67
CA GLY A 96 -12.18 -17.41 -36.52
C GLY A 96 -12.46 -16.16 -35.70
N HIS A 97 -13.67 -15.62 -35.86
CA HIS A 97 -14.16 -14.42 -35.23
C HIS A 97 -15.64 -14.60 -34.85
N LEU A 98 -16.05 -13.90 -33.79
CA LEU A 98 -17.40 -13.84 -33.25
C LEU A 98 -17.62 -12.44 -32.65
N SER A 99 -18.83 -11.90 -32.80
CA SER A 99 -19.31 -10.73 -32.04
C SER A 99 -20.55 -11.15 -31.24
N ILE A 100 -20.65 -10.66 -30.00
CA ILE A 100 -21.80 -10.88 -29.11
C ILE A 100 -22.31 -9.54 -28.58
N ASP A 101 -23.54 -9.19 -28.94
CA ASP A 101 -24.24 -8.05 -28.35
C ASP A 101 -24.83 -8.46 -27.00
N LEU A 102 -24.61 -7.66 -25.94
CA LEU A 102 -25.13 -8.03 -24.62
C LEU A 102 -26.63 -7.79 -24.45
N TYR A 103 -27.22 -6.82 -25.14
CA TYR A 103 -28.63 -6.47 -24.93
C TYR A 103 -29.59 -7.65 -25.22
N PRO A 104 -29.49 -8.38 -26.35
CA PRO A 104 -30.36 -9.51 -26.63
C PRO A 104 -30.20 -10.67 -25.63
N LEU A 105 -28.99 -10.89 -25.11
CA LEU A 105 -28.75 -11.91 -24.09
C LEU A 105 -29.34 -11.51 -22.72
N LEU A 106 -29.24 -10.23 -22.36
CA LEU A 106 -29.91 -9.71 -21.17
C LEU A 106 -31.44 -9.78 -21.32
N GLU A 107 -31.98 -9.52 -22.51
CA GLU A 107 -33.41 -9.65 -22.81
C GLU A 107 -33.91 -11.11 -22.73
N GLU A 108 -33.15 -12.07 -23.29
CA GLU A 108 -33.42 -13.52 -23.19
C GLU A 108 -33.42 -14.00 -21.72
N ASN A 109 -32.52 -13.48 -20.89
CA ASN A 109 -32.31 -13.93 -19.51
C ASN A 109 -32.87 -12.96 -18.44
N GLN A 110 -33.95 -12.23 -18.75
CA GLN A 110 -34.67 -11.35 -17.80
C GLN A 110 -33.78 -10.34 -17.05
N GLY A 111 -32.75 -9.83 -17.73
CA GLY A 111 -31.77 -8.88 -17.23
C GLY A 111 -30.56 -9.48 -16.51
N LYS A 112 -30.39 -10.82 -16.49
CA LYS A 112 -29.33 -11.49 -15.71
C LYS A 112 -28.42 -12.35 -16.60
N CYS A 113 -27.12 -12.07 -16.61
CA CYS A 113 -26.12 -13.04 -17.05
C CYS A 113 -25.49 -13.65 -15.79
N SER A 114 -25.99 -14.82 -15.37
CA SER A 114 -25.31 -15.63 -14.37
C SER A 114 -25.07 -17.04 -14.87
N LYS A 115 -23.80 -17.45 -14.88
CA LYS A 115 -23.26 -18.71 -15.43
C LYS A 115 -23.88 -19.12 -16.78
N TYR A 116 -24.12 -18.14 -17.65
CA TYR A 116 -24.72 -18.35 -18.97
C TYR A 116 -23.66 -18.90 -19.93
N THR A 117 -23.51 -20.23 -19.97
CA THR A 117 -22.63 -20.95 -20.90
C THR A 117 -23.33 -21.21 -22.23
N LYS A 118 -22.71 -20.81 -23.34
CA LYS A 118 -23.23 -21.05 -24.69
C LYS A 118 -22.10 -21.32 -25.69
N THR A 119 -22.38 -22.21 -26.63
CA THR A 119 -21.49 -22.50 -27.76
C THR A 119 -21.87 -21.62 -28.95
N TYR A 120 -20.92 -20.84 -29.43
CA TYR A 120 -21.08 -19.91 -30.54
C TYR A 120 -20.26 -20.38 -31.75
N THR A 121 -20.79 -20.25 -32.96
CA THR A 121 -20.05 -20.55 -34.18
C THR A 121 -19.12 -19.40 -34.56
N LEU A 122 -17.88 -19.74 -34.93
CA LEU A 122 -16.86 -18.84 -35.45
C LEU A 122 -16.96 -18.74 -36.99
N ALA A 123 -16.71 -17.56 -37.54
CA ALA A 123 -16.56 -17.31 -38.97
C ALA A 123 -15.25 -16.55 -39.27
N ALA A 124 -14.81 -16.49 -40.53
CA ALA A 124 -13.67 -15.66 -40.93
C ALA A 124 -13.94 -14.99 -42.28
N ASP A 125 -13.33 -13.84 -42.55
CA ASP A 125 -13.65 -13.03 -43.73
C ASP A 125 -13.53 -13.82 -45.04
N GLY A 126 -14.63 -13.87 -45.80
CA GLY A 126 -14.72 -14.61 -47.06
C GLY A 126 -14.83 -16.14 -46.93
N LYS A 127 -14.98 -16.69 -45.72
CA LYS A 127 -15.15 -18.14 -45.46
C LYS A 127 -16.40 -18.42 -44.62
N GLY A 128 -16.99 -19.60 -44.81
CA GLY A 128 -18.05 -20.11 -43.95
C GLY A 128 -17.55 -20.47 -42.54
N LYS A 129 -18.40 -21.13 -41.75
CA LYS A 129 -18.10 -21.61 -40.39
C LYS A 129 -16.68 -22.18 -40.27
N THR A 130 -15.83 -21.54 -39.47
CA THR A 130 -14.44 -21.94 -39.23
C THR A 130 -14.22 -22.64 -37.89
N GLY A 131 -15.27 -22.73 -37.06
CA GLY A 131 -15.23 -23.48 -35.81
C GLY A 131 -16.41 -23.19 -34.89
N ASP A 132 -16.29 -23.64 -33.66
CA ASP A 132 -17.17 -23.31 -32.53
C ASP A 132 -16.32 -22.88 -31.32
N LEU A 133 -16.85 -21.97 -30.50
CA LEU A 133 -16.24 -21.41 -29.30
C LEU A 133 -17.20 -21.53 -28.12
N VAL A 134 -16.72 -21.99 -26.96
CA VAL A 134 -17.52 -22.11 -25.72
C VAL A 134 -17.20 -20.94 -24.81
N VAL A 135 -18.20 -20.09 -24.56
CA VAL A 135 -18.08 -18.90 -23.70
C VAL A 135 -19.11 -18.97 -22.57
N THR A 136 -18.73 -18.57 -21.36
CA THR A 136 -19.63 -18.39 -20.21
C THR A 136 -19.64 -16.94 -19.75
N LEU A 137 -20.83 -16.39 -19.53
CA LEU A 137 -21.06 -15.01 -19.08
C LEU A 137 -21.68 -15.02 -17.66
N ASP A 138 -21.01 -14.43 -16.68
CA ASP A 138 -21.43 -14.42 -15.27
C ASP A 138 -21.26 -13.05 -14.59
N GLY A 139 -21.96 -12.84 -13.47
CA GLY A 139 -21.81 -11.67 -12.59
C GLY A 139 -22.60 -10.40 -12.96
N MET A 140 -23.34 -10.37 -14.08
CA MET A 140 -24.06 -9.16 -14.53
C MET A 140 -25.56 -9.25 -14.26
N THR A 141 -26.14 -8.21 -13.66
CA THR A 141 -27.60 -8.09 -13.45
C THR A 141 -28.06 -6.65 -13.66
N VAL A 142 -29.10 -6.47 -14.47
CA VAL A 142 -29.59 -5.20 -15.00
C VAL A 142 -31.11 -5.14 -14.88
N ASN A 143 -31.66 -4.03 -14.36
CA ASN A 143 -33.09 -3.77 -14.45
C ASN A 143 -33.42 -3.20 -15.84
N LEU A 144 -33.93 -4.04 -16.75
CA LEU A 144 -34.24 -3.67 -18.14
C LEU A 144 -35.20 -2.47 -18.28
N ALA A 145 -36.07 -2.21 -17.29
CA ALA A 145 -36.95 -1.03 -17.32
C ALA A 145 -36.18 0.31 -17.22
N LYS A 146 -34.92 0.30 -16.75
CA LYS A 146 -34.01 1.45 -16.78
C LYS A 146 -33.16 1.54 -18.06
N PHE A 147 -33.18 0.49 -18.89
CA PHE A 147 -32.37 0.35 -20.09
C PHE A 147 -33.24 -0.14 -21.27
N PRO A 148 -34.07 0.74 -21.87
CA PRO A 148 -34.95 0.36 -22.96
C PRO A 148 -34.17 0.04 -24.24
N LYS A 149 -34.68 -0.92 -25.01
CA LYS A 149 -34.09 -1.38 -26.26
C LYS A 149 -33.94 -0.24 -27.27
N LYS A 150 -32.71 0.00 -27.74
CA LYS A 150 -32.41 1.04 -28.73
C LYS A 150 -32.94 0.61 -30.10
N THR A 151 -34.09 1.13 -30.51
CA THR A 151 -34.66 0.91 -31.85
C THR A 151 -33.86 1.67 -32.91
N THR A 152 -33.10 0.96 -33.73
CA THR A 152 -32.43 1.49 -34.93
C THR A 152 -33.46 1.73 -36.04
N ASN A 153 -34.02 2.95 -36.08
CA ASN A 153 -34.96 3.37 -37.12
C ASN A 153 -34.28 3.45 -38.49
N HIS A 154 -34.37 2.38 -39.29
CA HIS A 154 -34.06 2.40 -40.71
C HIS A 154 -35.34 2.33 -41.56
N GLN A 155 -35.54 3.37 -42.38
CA GLN A 155 -36.42 3.47 -43.56
C GLN A 155 -37.94 3.49 -43.37
N ALA A 156 -38.53 4.66 -43.63
CA ALA A 156 -39.73 4.82 -44.47
C ALA A 156 -39.72 6.22 -45.13
N ASN A 157 -40.35 6.35 -46.31
CA ASN A 157 -40.21 7.50 -47.22
C ASN A 157 -40.96 8.79 -46.81
N GLY A 158 -40.39 9.92 -47.22
CA GLY A 158 -41.10 11.20 -47.47
C GLY A 158 -40.36 12.02 -48.53
N GLN A 159 -40.97 12.22 -49.71
CA GLN A 159 -40.46 13.09 -50.79
C GLN A 159 -40.85 14.57 -50.47
N VAL A 160 -40.32 15.66 -51.05
CA VAL A 160 -39.85 16.08 -52.39
C VAL A 160 -38.93 17.32 -52.15
N ALA A 161 -37.88 17.74 -52.87
CA ALA A 161 -36.90 17.22 -53.85
C ALA A 161 -35.77 18.32 -53.95
N GLY A 162 -34.75 18.36 -54.83
CA GLY A 162 -34.30 17.52 -55.95
C GLY A 162 -33.08 18.15 -56.66
N ALA A 163 -32.37 17.37 -57.51
CA ALA A 163 -31.12 17.70 -58.23
C ALA A 163 -29.88 17.97 -57.34
N LYS A 164 -28.65 17.47 -57.60
CA LYS A 164 -27.80 17.27 -58.81
C LYS A 164 -27.26 18.59 -59.41
N ALA A 165 -25.97 18.72 -59.75
CA ALA A 165 -24.79 17.86 -59.51
C ALA A 165 -23.45 18.62 -59.78
N ALA A 166 -22.33 17.96 -59.45
CA ALA A 166 -21.03 18.01 -60.16
C ALA A 166 -20.24 19.34 -60.33
N ALA A 167 -19.11 19.38 -59.59
CA ALA A 167 -17.75 19.53 -60.12
C ALA A 167 -17.21 20.84 -60.75
N ARG A 168 -15.97 21.15 -60.31
CA ARG A 168 -14.80 21.63 -61.10
C ARG A 168 -14.60 23.16 -61.36
N THR A 169 -13.51 23.65 -60.76
CA THR A 169 -12.49 24.57 -61.34
C THR A 169 -12.83 26.02 -61.78
N SER A 170 -12.28 26.95 -60.99
CA SER A 170 -11.21 27.91 -61.38
C SER A 170 -11.50 29.33 -61.90
N ARG A 171 -10.91 30.27 -61.14
CA ARG A 171 -10.05 31.42 -61.54
C ARG A 171 -10.67 32.76 -61.98
N THR A 172 -9.91 33.80 -61.59
CA THR A 172 -9.78 35.17 -62.18
C THR A 172 -10.98 36.13 -62.03
N SER A 173 -10.80 37.45 -61.82
CA SER A 173 -9.56 38.26 -61.65
C SER A 173 -9.81 39.69 -61.15
N GLY A 174 -8.85 40.26 -60.41
CA GLY A 174 -8.47 41.69 -60.46
C GLY A 174 -9.16 42.66 -59.48
N THR A 175 -8.58 43.83 -59.13
CA THR A 175 -7.19 44.31 -59.36
C THR A 175 -6.81 45.50 -58.44
N SER A 176 -5.49 45.72 -58.23
CA SER A 176 -4.78 47.01 -57.97
C SER A 176 -5.11 47.92 -56.76
N GLY A 177 -4.05 48.43 -56.09
CA GLY A 177 -3.98 49.86 -55.69
C GLY A 177 -3.35 50.25 -54.35
N HIS A 178 -2.02 50.42 -54.30
CA HIS A 178 -1.18 51.26 -53.40
C HIS A 178 -1.63 51.73 -51.98
N GLY A 179 -0.70 51.70 -51.02
CA GLY A 179 -0.78 52.47 -49.76
C GLY A 179 0.48 52.33 -48.89
N ARG A 180 0.91 53.39 -48.18
CA ARG A 180 2.13 53.43 -47.33
C ARG A 180 1.82 54.15 -46.00
N ALA A 181 2.70 53.96 -45.00
CA ALA A 181 2.78 54.68 -43.71
C ALA A 181 1.81 54.25 -42.58
N ALA A 182 2.16 54.62 -41.34
CA ALA A 182 1.56 54.21 -40.08
C ALA A 182 1.38 55.39 -39.10
N PRO A 183 0.41 55.36 -38.15
CA PRO A 183 0.30 56.31 -37.04
C PRO A 183 0.65 55.71 -35.64
N PRO A 184 0.85 56.56 -34.60
CA PRO A 184 1.31 56.16 -33.24
C PRO A 184 0.19 56.06 -32.17
N PRO A 185 0.50 55.57 -30.93
CA PRO A 185 -0.46 55.49 -29.82
C PRO A 185 -0.56 56.79 -28.96
N PRO A 186 -1.67 56.99 -28.20
CA PRO A 186 -1.88 58.15 -27.33
C PRO A 186 -1.35 57.98 -25.89
N ASN A 187 -1.18 59.11 -25.20
CA ASN A 187 -0.35 59.29 -24.00
C ASN A 187 -1.00 59.04 -22.62
N ARG A 188 -0.11 58.89 -21.64
CA ARG A 188 -0.30 58.98 -20.18
C ARG A 188 -0.14 60.44 -19.68
N PRO A 189 -0.76 60.86 -18.55
CA PRO A 189 -0.27 61.97 -17.74
C PRO A 189 0.41 61.51 -16.42
N VAL A 190 1.29 62.33 -15.87
CA VAL A 190 2.17 62.03 -14.72
C VAL A 190 2.22 63.23 -13.77
N ASN A 191 2.38 63.01 -12.46
CA ASN A 191 3.15 63.95 -11.64
C ASN A 191 4.00 63.23 -10.57
N ARG A 192 4.91 63.95 -9.89
CA ARG A 192 6.09 63.41 -9.17
C ARG A 192 6.15 63.75 -7.67
N GLY A 193 6.96 62.97 -6.94
CA GLY A 193 7.43 63.24 -5.56
C GLY A 193 7.68 61.93 -4.79
N ALA A 194 8.87 61.36 -4.55
CA ALA A 194 10.30 61.75 -4.58
C ALA A 194 10.95 61.90 -3.19
N SER A 195 11.46 60.79 -2.62
CA SER A 195 12.68 60.72 -1.79
C SER A 195 13.04 59.27 -1.42
N SER A 196 14.33 59.02 -1.20
CA SER A 196 14.90 57.78 -0.64
C SER A 196 15.79 58.15 0.57
N PRO A 197 16.27 57.19 1.38
CA PRO A 197 17.65 56.75 1.10
C PRO A 197 17.98 55.27 1.42
N GLN A 198 19.14 54.87 0.91
CA GLN A 198 20.05 53.78 1.32
C GLN A 198 20.56 53.96 2.78
N SER A 199 21.24 53.03 3.47
CA SER A 199 21.68 51.63 3.23
C SER A 199 22.28 51.06 4.54
N THR A 200 22.74 49.79 4.51
CA THR A 200 24.03 49.24 5.05
C THR A 200 23.90 47.88 5.77
N LEU A 201 24.80 46.96 5.40
CA LEU A 201 25.30 45.86 6.22
C LEU A 201 26.56 46.34 6.97
N PRO A 202 27.01 45.63 8.01
CA PRO A 202 28.40 45.17 7.95
C PRO A 202 28.62 43.74 8.48
N SER A 203 29.79 43.17 8.21
CA SER A 203 30.29 41.92 8.80
C SER A 203 31.83 41.89 8.78
N SER A 204 32.52 41.73 9.93
CA SER A 204 33.86 41.11 10.06
C SER A 204 34.50 41.22 11.47
N ASN A 205 34.99 40.08 12.00
CA ASN A 205 36.27 39.80 12.71
C ASN A 205 37.13 40.98 13.27
N SER A 206 37.84 40.93 14.42
CA SER A 206 38.36 39.82 15.27
C SER A 206 39.23 40.38 16.45
N ASN A 207 39.76 39.46 17.29
CA ASN A 207 40.96 39.50 18.19
C ASN A 207 40.85 39.81 19.71
N GLN A 208 41.02 38.72 20.50
CA GLN A 208 41.88 38.55 21.70
C GLN A 208 41.47 39.28 23.03
N THR A 209 41.74 38.75 24.25
CA THR A 209 42.70 37.70 24.68
C THR A 209 42.23 36.90 25.93
N ALA A 210 42.60 35.60 25.99
CA ALA A 210 42.87 34.71 27.14
C ALA A 210 42.05 34.73 28.47
N ALA A 211 41.47 33.57 28.85
CA ALA A 211 41.66 32.87 30.16
C ALA A 211 40.99 31.47 30.20
N SER A 212 41.63 30.48 30.84
CA SER A 212 41.15 29.10 31.19
C SER A 212 42.29 28.34 31.93
N PRO A 213 42.09 27.16 32.57
CA PRO A 213 40.85 26.36 32.77
C PRO A 213 40.59 25.97 34.26
N ALA A 214 39.50 25.21 34.49
CA ALA A 214 39.36 24.28 35.63
C ALA A 214 38.48 23.08 35.21
N VAL A 215 38.60 21.92 35.88
CA VAL A 215 38.06 20.62 35.43
C VAL A 215 37.27 19.91 36.53
N ALA A 216 36.17 19.24 36.15
CA ALA A 216 35.58 18.13 36.90
C ALA A 216 35.03 17.07 35.92
N VAL A 217 35.18 15.78 36.24
CA VAL A 217 34.84 14.63 35.39
C VAL A 217 33.93 13.68 36.19
N PRO A 218 32.87 13.10 35.58
CA PRO A 218 31.96 12.19 36.27
C PRO A 218 32.51 10.76 36.39
N ASN A 219 32.02 10.00 37.37
CA ASN A 219 32.12 8.54 37.44
C ASN A 219 30.82 7.98 38.05
N GLY A 220 30.34 6.85 37.52
CA GLY A 220 29.23 6.07 38.09
C GLY A 220 29.73 4.78 38.74
N ILE A 221 28.83 3.93 39.24
CA ILE A 221 29.11 2.57 39.76
C ILE A 221 27.87 1.67 39.65
N VAL A 222 28.11 0.39 39.32
CA VAL A 222 27.30 -0.82 39.54
C VAL A 222 28.27 -2.02 39.54
N PRO A 223 27.94 -3.24 40.02
CA PRO A 223 26.88 -3.66 40.95
C PRO A 223 27.47 -4.44 42.17
N ALA A 224 26.63 -4.99 43.06
CA ALA A 224 26.96 -6.18 43.89
C ALA A 224 25.71 -6.85 44.49
N VAL A 225 25.82 -8.14 44.82
CA VAL A 225 24.80 -8.95 45.54
C VAL A 225 25.42 -9.48 46.83
N ALA A 226 24.67 -9.48 47.94
CA ALA A 226 25.03 -10.21 49.16
C ALA A 226 23.78 -10.62 49.98
N THR A 227 23.90 -11.73 50.70
CA THR A 227 22.85 -12.38 51.49
C THR A 227 22.97 -12.12 52.99
N GLY A 228 21.84 -12.20 53.70
CA GLY A 228 21.74 -13.09 54.87
C GLY A 228 21.82 -12.53 56.30
N ALA A 229 20.84 -13.00 57.11
CA ALA A 229 20.92 -13.28 58.54
C ALA A 229 20.80 -12.13 59.59
N ALA A 230 20.66 -12.59 60.85
CA ALA A 230 20.33 -11.89 62.09
C ALA A 230 21.50 -11.00 62.62
N ASP A 231 21.42 -10.24 63.73
CA ASP A 231 20.73 -10.52 64.99
C ASP A 231 20.51 -9.29 65.92
N SER A 232 19.60 -9.46 66.89
CA SER A 232 19.42 -8.84 68.23
C SER A 232 20.02 -7.48 68.63
N GLY A 233 19.20 -6.69 69.34
CA GLY A 233 19.57 -6.24 70.70
C GLY A 233 19.28 -4.78 71.11
N SER A 234 18.42 -4.61 72.14
CA SER A 234 18.41 -3.55 73.19
C SER A 234 18.42 -2.04 72.82
N GLU A 235 17.86 -1.09 73.60
CA GLU A 235 16.97 -1.14 74.78
C GLU A 235 16.11 0.14 74.91
N THR A 236 15.17 0.14 75.87
CA THR A 236 14.21 1.22 76.21
C THR A 236 14.71 2.00 77.47
N PRO A 237 14.00 2.88 78.25
CA PRO A 237 12.54 3.18 78.29
C PRO A 237 12.06 4.61 78.66
N GLY A 238 10.73 4.77 78.72
CA GLY A 238 10.00 5.86 79.42
C GLY A 238 8.82 6.43 78.61
N THR A 239 7.61 6.63 79.14
CA THR A 239 7.02 6.27 80.46
C THR A 239 5.49 6.10 80.28
N ALA A 240 4.78 5.40 81.17
CA ALA A 240 3.41 4.92 80.96
C ALA A 240 2.30 5.71 81.68
N SER A 241 1.04 5.62 81.20
CA SER A 241 -0.17 5.58 82.07
C SER A 241 -1.42 5.01 81.35
N ALA A 242 -2.10 4.07 82.02
CA ALA A 242 -3.50 3.65 81.85
C ALA A 242 -4.05 3.37 83.28
N PRO A 243 -5.37 3.32 83.58
CA PRO A 243 -6.26 2.16 83.26
C PRO A 243 -7.74 2.65 83.04
N PRO A 244 -8.85 1.86 83.19
CA PRO A 244 -9.05 0.44 83.54
C PRO A 244 -9.99 -0.38 82.60
N GLN A 245 -10.45 -1.55 83.09
CA GLN A 245 -10.99 -2.70 82.34
C GLN A 245 -12.53 -2.76 82.32
N GLN A 246 -13.13 -3.55 81.38
CA GLN A 246 -13.92 -4.76 81.73
C GLN A 246 -14.49 -5.57 80.54
N MET A 247 -14.16 -6.88 80.52
CA MET A 247 -14.99 -8.06 80.17
C MET A 247 -15.60 -8.27 78.75
N PRO A 248 -15.97 -9.53 78.37
CA PRO A 248 -16.04 -9.96 76.97
C PRO A 248 -17.46 -10.19 76.40
N GLN A 249 -17.57 -10.14 75.06
CA GLN A 249 -18.74 -10.58 74.28
C GLN A 249 -18.32 -11.26 72.95
N PRO A 250 -19.21 -12.01 72.27
CA PRO A 250 -18.82 -13.19 71.50
C PRO A 250 -18.35 -12.94 70.05
N SER A 251 -17.67 -13.93 69.49
CA SER A 251 -17.17 -13.96 68.12
C SER A 251 -18.29 -14.01 67.06
N LEU A 252 -18.24 -13.09 66.11
CA LEU A 252 -18.94 -13.18 64.82
C LEU A 252 -17.97 -13.68 63.72
N PRO A 253 -18.47 -14.26 62.60
CA PRO A 253 -17.63 -15.03 61.69
C PRO A 253 -16.70 -14.18 60.79
N ASN A 254 -15.65 -14.83 60.26
CA ASN A 254 -14.70 -14.27 59.30
C ASN A 254 -15.38 -13.52 58.14
N VAL A 255 -14.99 -12.26 57.93
CA VAL A 255 -15.31 -11.47 56.73
C VAL A 255 -14.20 -11.68 55.69
N PRO A 256 -14.49 -12.19 54.47
CA PRO A 256 -13.50 -12.33 53.41
C PRO A 256 -13.13 -10.99 52.74
N PRO A 257 -11.93 -10.85 52.15
CA PRO A 257 -11.43 -9.56 51.65
C PRO A 257 -11.96 -9.19 50.24
N ASN A 258 -12.78 -8.12 50.16
CA ASN A 258 -12.62 -6.99 49.21
C ASN A 258 -13.80 -6.02 49.32
N THR A 259 -13.57 -4.86 49.93
CA THR A 259 -14.59 -3.90 50.41
C THR A 259 -14.92 -2.76 49.45
N GLU A 260 -14.80 -2.95 48.13
CA GLU A 260 -15.27 -1.98 47.14
C GLU A 260 -16.75 -2.23 46.74
N PRO A 261 -17.60 -1.19 46.70
CA PRO A 261 -18.99 -1.35 46.25
C PRO A 261 -19.06 -1.76 44.78
N LEU A 262 -20.05 -2.60 44.44
CA LEU A 262 -20.30 -2.97 43.04
C LEU A 262 -20.81 -1.75 42.24
N PRO A 263 -20.58 -1.69 40.92
CA PRO A 263 -21.07 -0.60 40.07
C PRO A 263 -22.59 -0.53 40.05
N ALA A 264 -23.14 0.65 39.75
CA ALA A 264 -24.58 0.88 39.77
C ALA A 264 -25.36 -0.14 38.90
N GLY A 265 -26.32 -0.84 39.53
CA GLY A 265 -27.13 -1.88 38.90
C GLY A 265 -26.50 -3.28 38.85
N TRP A 266 -25.32 -3.50 39.45
CA TRP A 266 -24.74 -4.85 39.60
C TRP A 266 -25.06 -5.49 40.95
N GLU A 267 -25.37 -6.79 40.93
CA GLU A 267 -25.68 -7.59 42.13
C GLU A 267 -24.80 -8.85 42.17
N ALA A 268 -24.10 -9.11 43.29
CA ALA A 268 -23.41 -10.38 43.51
C ALA A 268 -24.38 -11.43 44.08
N ARG A 269 -24.48 -12.57 43.40
CA ARG A 269 -25.22 -13.77 43.81
C ARG A 269 -24.26 -14.94 44.00
N LYS A 270 -24.79 -16.09 44.45
CA LYS A 270 -24.06 -17.35 44.55
C LYS A 270 -24.77 -18.46 43.82
N ASP A 271 -24.01 -19.35 43.17
CA ASP A 271 -24.55 -20.59 42.61
C ASP A 271 -24.81 -21.65 43.71
N ALA A 272 -25.34 -22.81 43.31
CA ALA A 272 -25.62 -23.92 44.23
C ALA A 272 -24.35 -24.52 44.88
N GLN A 273 -23.18 -24.20 44.33
CA GLN A 273 -21.85 -24.60 44.79
C GLN A 273 -21.20 -23.49 45.66
N GLY A 274 -21.90 -22.39 45.91
CA GLY A 274 -21.45 -21.28 46.75
C GLY A 274 -20.49 -20.29 46.08
N ARG A 275 -20.18 -20.46 44.78
CA ARG A 275 -19.31 -19.58 44.00
C ARG A 275 -20.04 -18.30 43.65
N TYR A 276 -19.37 -17.16 43.72
CA TYR A 276 -19.98 -15.88 43.35
C TYR A 276 -20.15 -15.75 41.83
N TYR A 277 -21.29 -15.22 41.41
CA TYR A 277 -21.53 -14.71 40.07
C TYR A 277 -22.25 -13.36 40.16
N TYR A 278 -22.05 -12.51 39.16
CA TYR A 278 -22.47 -11.11 39.18
C TYR A 278 -23.52 -10.88 38.09
N VAL A 279 -24.65 -10.30 38.48
CA VAL A 279 -25.80 -9.98 37.62
C VAL A 279 -25.78 -8.50 37.30
N ASP A 280 -25.77 -8.13 36.02
CA ASP A 280 -25.97 -6.75 35.59
C ASP A 280 -27.47 -6.53 35.31
N HIS A 281 -28.15 -5.80 36.20
CA HIS A 281 -29.56 -5.46 36.03
C HIS A 281 -29.81 -4.44 34.92
N ASN A 282 -28.78 -3.79 34.39
CA ASN A 282 -28.88 -2.81 33.30
C ASN A 282 -28.86 -3.48 31.91
N THR A 283 -28.21 -4.64 31.77
CA THR A 283 -28.11 -5.42 30.51
C THR A 283 -28.87 -6.74 30.56
N LYS A 284 -29.24 -7.21 31.76
CA LYS A 284 -29.79 -8.54 32.07
C LYS A 284 -28.84 -9.70 31.75
N THR A 285 -27.54 -9.46 31.81
CA THR A 285 -26.48 -10.49 31.66
C THR A 285 -25.89 -10.92 33.00
N THR A 286 -25.13 -12.01 32.98
CA THR A 286 -24.41 -12.55 34.15
C THR A 286 -22.98 -12.94 33.80
N THR A 287 -22.02 -12.68 34.68
CA THR A 287 -20.61 -13.13 34.56
C THR A 287 -20.12 -13.71 35.89
N TRP A 288 -19.04 -14.49 35.86
CA TRP A 288 -18.34 -14.99 37.05
C TRP A 288 -17.31 -13.99 37.60
N GLU A 289 -16.98 -12.95 36.83
CA GLU A 289 -16.00 -11.93 37.18
C GLU A 289 -16.61 -10.73 37.92
N ARG A 290 -15.86 -10.15 38.87
CA ARG A 290 -16.35 -8.99 39.63
C ARG A 290 -16.32 -7.73 38.75
N PRO A 291 -17.47 -7.07 38.53
CA PRO A 291 -17.52 -5.83 37.76
C PRO A 291 -16.77 -4.72 38.50
N GLN A 292 -15.72 -4.17 37.88
CA GLN A 292 -15.02 -2.97 38.36
C GLN A 292 -15.87 -1.71 38.13
N PRO A 293 -15.70 -0.61 38.88
CA PRO A 293 -16.30 0.69 38.53
C PRO A 293 -15.86 1.19 37.14
N LEU A 294 -16.50 2.25 36.64
CA LEU A 294 -15.98 3.01 35.49
C LEU A 294 -14.91 4.01 35.99
N PRO A 295 -13.89 4.35 35.20
CA PRO A 295 -12.92 5.38 35.58
C PRO A 295 -13.60 6.76 35.79
N PRO A 296 -13.03 7.65 36.63
CA PRO A 296 -13.61 8.96 36.92
C PRO A 296 -13.94 9.77 35.65
N GLY A 297 -15.12 10.39 35.62
CA GLY A 297 -15.62 11.16 34.47
C GLY A 297 -16.39 10.36 33.42
N TRP A 298 -16.27 9.02 33.40
CA TRP A 298 -16.95 8.18 32.41
C TRP A 298 -18.38 7.81 32.81
N GLU A 299 -19.32 8.06 31.90
CA GLU A 299 -20.73 7.65 32.00
C GLU A 299 -21.05 6.58 30.95
N ARG A 300 -21.80 5.55 31.34
CA ARG A 300 -22.44 4.61 30.42
C ARG A 300 -23.76 5.19 29.90
N ARG A 301 -23.90 5.31 28.58
CA ARG A 301 -25.13 5.75 27.89
C ARG A 301 -25.67 4.66 26.96
N VAL A 302 -26.85 4.92 26.41
CA VAL A 302 -27.55 4.05 25.46
C VAL A 302 -28.03 4.90 24.28
N ASP A 303 -27.80 4.44 23.06
CA ASP A 303 -28.19 5.15 21.84
C ASP A 303 -29.68 4.91 21.47
N PRO A 304 -30.26 5.64 20.49
CA PRO A 304 -31.65 5.44 20.07
C PRO A 304 -31.98 4.05 19.49
N ARG A 305 -31.00 3.17 19.29
CA ARG A 305 -31.16 1.77 18.86
C ARG A 305 -31.00 0.78 20.03
N GLY A 306 -30.82 1.26 21.26
CA GLY A 306 -30.60 0.42 22.44
C GLY A 306 -29.15 -0.05 22.62
N ARG A 307 -28.20 0.43 21.81
CA ARG A 307 -26.77 0.04 21.90
C ARG A 307 -26.09 0.82 23.02
N VAL A 308 -25.32 0.12 23.85
CA VAL A 308 -24.54 0.74 24.95
C VAL A 308 -23.29 1.42 24.38
N TYR A 309 -22.99 2.62 24.86
CA TYR A 309 -21.74 3.34 24.58
C TYR A 309 -21.29 4.13 25.83
N TYR A 310 -20.08 4.69 25.81
CA TYR A 310 -19.48 5.37 26.94
C TYR A 310 -19.01 6.78 26.56
N VAL A 311 -19.13 7.71 27.51
CA VAL A 311 -18.83 9.15 27.34
C VAL A 311 -17.98 9.62 28.51
N ASP A 312 -16.82 10.23 28.25
CA ASP A 312 -16.09 11.01 29.25
C ASP A 312 -16.60 12.45 29.27
N HIS A 313 -17.05 12.92 30.42
CA HIS A 313 -17.51 14.31 30.60
C HIS A 313 -16.37 15.33 30.62
N ASN A 314 -15.14 14.92 30.95
CA ASN A 314 -14.00 15.85 31.04
C ASN A 314 -13.52 16.27 29.65
N THR A 315 -13.25 15.29 28.79
CA THR A 315 -12.68 15.49 27.44
C THR A 315 -13.73 15.51 26.34
N ARG A 316 -15.00 15.15 26.65
CA ARG A 316 -16.11 14.93 25.70
C ARG A 316 -15.88 13.78 24.72
N THR A 317 -14.88 12.93 24.98
CA THR A 317 -14.57 11.74 24.20
C THR A 317 -15.66 10.67 24.36
N THR A 318 -15.89 9.89 23.31
CA THR A 318 -16.85 8.78 23.33
C THR A 318 -16.24 7.52 22.73
N THR A 319 -16.60 6.35 23.27
CA THR A 319 -16.21 5.04 22.70
C THR A 319 -17.31 4.00 22.90
N TRP A 320 -17.29 2.95 22.08
CA TRP A 320 -18.14 1.77 22.24
C TRP A 320 -17.56 0.75 23.22
N GLN A 321 -16.23 0.74 23.40
CA GLN A 321 -15.57 -0.13 24.36
C GLN A 321 -15.79 0.36 25.79
N ARG A 322 -15.97 -0.59 26.73
CA ARG A 322 -16.05 -0.24 28.15
C ARG A 322 -14.70 0.30 28.62
N PRO A 323 -14.60 1.55 29.13
CA PRO A 323 -13.34 2.10 29.57
C PRO A 323 -12.82 1.35 30.80
N SER A 324 -11.61 0.82 30.70
CA SER A 324 -10.77 0.40 31.82
C SER A 324 -9.76 1.49 32.15
N THR A 325 -9.12 1.40 33.32
CA THR A 325 -7.98 2.25 33.68
C THR A 325 -6.89 2.18 32.61
N ASP A 326 -6.62 0.99 32.06
CA ASP A 326 -5.57 0.77 31.05
C ASP A 326 -5.92 1.40 29.70
N LEU A 327 -7.19 1.36 29.28
CA LEU A 327 -7.63 2.05 28.06
C LEU A 327 -7.51 3.57 28.20
N VAL A 328 -7.81 4.12 29.37
CA VAL A 328 -7.66 5.55 29.67
C VAL A 328 -6.18 5.95 29.73
N ASN A 329 -5.32 5.15 30.37
CA ASN A 329 -3.87 5.36 30.40
C ASN A 329 -3.24 5.29 28.99
N ASN A 330 -3.64 4.31 28.18
CA ASN A 330 -3.23 4.20 26.77
C ASN A 330 -3.69 5.41 25.96
N TRP A 331 -4.94 5.86 26.14
CA TRP A 331 -5.46 7.03 25.44
C TRP A 331 -4.73 8.34 25.81
N HIS A 332 -4.42 8.57 27.09
CA HIS A 332 -3.58 9.71 27.50
C HIS A 332 -2.17 9.61 26.90
N SER A 333 -1.56 8.41 26.93
CA SER A 333 -0.24 8.16 26.34
C SER A 333 -0.24 8.42 24.82
N TRP A 334 -1.31 8.03 24.12
CA TRP A 334 -1.52 8.34 22.71
C TRP A 334 -1.77 9.83 22.47
N GLN A 335 -2.48 10.52 23.37
CA GLN A 335 -2.73 11.96 23.27
C GLN A 335 -1.44 12.77 23.42
N ASP A 336 -0.57 12.43 24.37
CA ASP A 336 0.72 13.09 24.56
C ASP A 336 1.70 12.74 23.42
N TRP A 337 1.75 11.47 23.00
CA TRP A 337 2.47 11.03 21.80
C TRP A 337 2.05 11.84 20.57
N ARG A 338 0.73 11.97 20.34
CA ARG A 338 0.13 12.75 19.25
C ARG A 338 0.53 14.21 19.37
N ASN A 339 0.35 14.85 20.53
CA ASN A 339 0.66 16.25 20.74
C ASN A 339 2.13 16.57 20.39
N ASN A 340 3.06 15.69 20.79
CA ASN A 340 4.47 15.80 20.45
C ASN A 340 4.73 15.56 18.94
N ARG A 341 4.05 14.58 18.34
CA ARG A 341 4.17 14.26 16.90
C ARG A 341 3.46 15.24 15.96
N THR A 342 2.48 16.00 16.43
CA THR A 342 1.79 17.05 15.64
C THR A 342 2.38 18.45 15.86
N THR A 343 3.60 18.53 16.40
CA THR A 343 4.36 19.78 16.50
C THR A 343 4.69 20.35 15.10
N ALA A 344 4.91 21.67 15.05
CA ALA A 344 5.30 22.35 13.81
C ALA A 344 6.58 21.74 13.19
N THR A 345 7.55 21.34 14.02
CA THR A 345 8.80 20.68 13.59
C THR A 345 8.57 19.33 12.92
N ALA A 346 7.63 18.52 13.42
CA ALA A 346 7.27 17.25 12.80
C ALA A 346 6.50 17.45 11.48
N MET A 347 5.63 18.46 11.41
CA MET A 347 4.96 18.87 10.18
C MET A 347 5.95 19.42 9.13
N GLU A 348 6.97 20.17 9.56
CA GLU A 348 8.08 20.63 8.71
C GLU A 348 8.94 19.45 8.21
N ALA A 349 9.25 18.49 9.07
CA ALA A 349 9.94 17.26 8.69
C ALA A 349 9.16 16.47 7.62
N LEU A 350 7.82 16.37 7.72
CA LEU A 350 6.99 15.77 6.66
C LEU A 350 7.01 16.62 5.38
N GLN A 351 6.96 17.95 5.47
CA GLN A 351 7.02 18.84 4.30
C GLN A 351 8.35 18.75 3.55
N ASN A 352 9.44 18.42 4.24
CA ASN A 352 10.76 18.19 3.68
C ASN A 352 10.96 16.76 3.12
N ARG A 353 10.00 15.84 3.31
CA ARG A 353 10.04 14.52 2.66
C ARG A 353 9.80 14.64 1.15
N TYR A 354 10.38 13.71 0.39
CA TYR A 354 10.33 13.70 -1.07
C TYR A 354 10.27 12.28 -1.64
N LEU A 355 9.91 12.15 -2.92
CA LEU A 355 10.14 10.92 -3.70
C LEU A 355 11.30 11.09 -4.70
N TYR A 356 11.59 12.32 -5.11
CA TYR A 356 12.81 12.70 -5.82
C TYR A 356 13.33 14.02 -5.24
N PRO A 357 14.66 14.17 -5.03
CA PRO A 357 15.21 15.43 -4.53
C PRO A 357 14.76 16.61 -5.39
N ASN A 358 14.26 17.66 -4.73
CA ASN A 358 13.86 18.89 -5.41
C ASN A 358 15.09 19.61 -5.95
N MET A 359 15.41 19.42 -7.24
CA MET A 359 16.24 20.39 -7.95
C MET A 359 15.48 21.71 -8.02
N ALA A 360 15.93 22.67 -7.22
CA ALA A 360 15.23 23.92 -6.99
C ALA A 360 14.93 24.68 -8.30
N ALA A 361 13.66 24.93 -8.56
CA ALA A 361 13.15 25.86 -9.57
C ALA A 361 13.80 25.78 -10.97
N VAL A 362 14.04 24.57 -11.49
CA VAL A 362 14.34 24.39 -12.91
C VAL A 362 13.14 24.88 -13.73
N GLN A 363 13.40 25.66 -14.79
CA GLN A 363 12.37 26.24 -15.65
C GLN A 363 11.52 25.15 -16.36
N PRO A 364 10.29 25.46 -16.82
CA PRO A 364 9.31 24.47 -17.28
C PRO A 364 9.67 23.63 -18.53
N GLU A 365 10.87 23.79 -19.09
CA GLU A 365 11.30 23.11 -20.32
C GLU A 365 12.08 21.80 -20.08
N ASN A 366 12.49 21.50 -18.84
CA ASN A 366 13.26 20.28 -18.58
C ASN A 366 12.34 19.06 -18.43
N ASP A 367 12.31 18.23 -19.47
CA ASP A 367 11.30 17.18 -19.65
C ASP A 367 11.51 15.97 -18.72
N SER A 368 10.40 15.37 -18.24
CA SER A 368 10.44 14.29 -17.25
C SER A 368 11.12 13.01 -17.74
N LEU A 369 11.27 12.87 -19.06
CA LEU A 369 11.92 11.76 -19.76
C LEU A 369 13.37 12.10 -20.20
N GLY A 370 13.96 13.20 -19.70
CA GLY A 370 15.33 13.64 -20.04
C GLY A 370 15.40 14.48 -21.32
N ALA A 371 16.52 14.45 -22.03
CA ALA A 371 16.64 15.07 -23.35
C ALA A 371 15.93 14.23 -24.43
N LEU A 372 15.47 14.85 -25.52
CA LEU A 372 14.99 14.13 -26.70
C LEU A 372 16.15 13.48 -27.48
N PRO A 373 15.91 12.38 -28.23
CA PRO A 373 16.95 11.77 -29.07
C PRO A 373 17.41 12.71 -30.18
N GLU A 374 18.65 12.56 -30.65
CA GLU A 374 19.26 13.45 -31.64
C GLU A 374 18.41 13.56 -32.93
N GLY A 375 18.07 14.79 -33.30
CA GLY A 375 17.22 15.09 -34.46
C GLY A 375 15.72 15.17 -34.16
N TRP A 376 15.29 15.01 -32.90
CA TRP A 376 13.89 15.20 -32.49
C TRP A 376 13.66 16.56 -31.79
N GLU A 377 12.52 17.17 -32.05
CA GLU A 377 12.09 18.45 -31.47
C GLU A 377 10.66 18.32 -30.91
N LYS A 378 10.42 18.86 -29.70
CA LYS A 378 9.09 18.97 -29.09
C LYS A 378 8.42 20.25 -29.57
N ARG A 379 7.18 20.17 -30.05
CA ARG A 379 6.37 21.32 -30.46
C ARG A 379 4.98 21.28 -29.83
N VAL A 380 4.28 22.40 -29.91
CA VAL A 380 2.90 22.55 -29.43
C VAL A 380 2.06 23.11 -30.59
N ASP A 381 0.87 22.55 -30.81
CA ASP A 381 -0.06 23.04 -31.83
C ASP A 381 -0.85 24.28 -31.35
N ALA A 382 -1.63 24.87 -32.25
CA ALA A 382 -2.47 26.05 -31.93
C ALA A 382 -3.58 25.77 -30.89
N ASN A 383 -3.79 24.51 -30.50
CA ASN A 383 -4.76 24.07 -29.50
C ASN A 383 -4.09 23.70 -28.16
N GLY A 384 -2.78 23.91 -28.00
CA GLY A 384 -2.02 23.56 -26.80
C GLY A 384 -1.59 22.09 -26.71
N ARG A 385 -1.73 21.30 -27.78
CA ARG A 385 -1.36 19.88 -27.80
C ARG A 385 0.10 19.69 -28.18
N VAL A 386 0.82 18.90 -27.39
CA VAL A 386 2.22 18.53 -27.67
C VAL A 386 2.29 17.53 -28.82
N TYR A 387 3.26 17.71 -29.72
CA TYR A 387 3.64 16.75 -30.75
C TYR A 387 5.16 16.78 -30.97
N PHE A 388 5.70 15.73 -31.58
CA PHE A 388 7.14 15.53 -31.77
C PHE A 388 7.50 15.50 -33.25
N VAL A 389 8.51 16.27 -33.63
CA VAL A 389 9.03 16.40 -35.00
C VAL A 389 10.37 15.67 -35.09
N ASN A 390 10.51 14.76 -36.04
CA ASN A 390 11.78 14.13 -36.38
C ASN A 390 12.36 14.81 -37.62
N HIS A 391 13.42 15.60 -37.46
CA HIS A 391 14.09 16.30 -38.55
C HIS A 391 14.93 15.39 -39.44
N ARG A 392 15.33 14.21 -38.93
CA ARG A 392 16.20 13.25 -39.61
C ARG A 392 15.46 12.46 -40.70
N ASN A 393 14.17 12.19 -40.53
CA ASN A 393 13.30 11.58 -41.54
C ASN A 393 12.14 12.49 -42.02
N ARG A 394 11.99 13.69 -41.42
CA ARG A 394 10.93 14.68 -41.67
C ARG A 394 9.50 14.20 -41.36
N THR A 395 9.32 13.36 -40.34
CA THR A 395 8.00 12.92 -39.85
C THR A 395 7.55 13.66 -38.59
N THR A 396 6.26 13.58 -38.28
CA THR A 396 5.66 14.13 -37.04
C THR A 396 4.73 13.10 -36.41
N GLN A 397 4.75 12.98 -35.08
CA GLN A 397 3.91 12.07 -34.31
C GLN A 397 3.44 12.72 -33.00
N TRP A 398 2.41 12.17 -32.36
CA TRP A 398 1.85 12.70 -31.11
C TRP A 398 2.50 12.04 -29.88
N GLU A 399 2.99 10.83 -30.08
CA GLU A 399 3.64 9.95 -29.12
C GLU A 399 5.11 10.35 -28.96
N ASP A 400 5.62 10.31 -27.73
CA ASP A 400 7.01 10.67 -27.46
C ASP A 400 7.98 9.61 -28.00
N PRO A 401 9.01 9.97 -28.80
CA PRO A 401 9.96 8.99 -29.35
C PRO A 401 10.71 8.20 -28.27
N ARG A 402 10.85 8.73 -27.05
CA ARG A 402 11.47 8.04 -25.90
C ARG A 402 10.57 6.94 -25.31
N THR A 403 9.29 6.94 -25.67
CA THR A 403 8.31 5.91 -25.28
C THR A 403 8.14 4.82 -26.35
N GLN A 404 8.78 4.96 -27.52
CA GLN A 404 8.60 4.08 -28.66
C GLN A 404 9.86 3.29 -29.04
N GLY A 405 10.17 2.28 -28.22
CA GLY A 405 10.83 1.05 -28.67
C GLY A 405 12.37 1.05 -28.72
N ILE A 406 12.94 0.11 -27.95
CA ILE A 406 14.19 -0.55 -28.33
C ILE A 406 13.83 -2.00 -28.66
N ILE A 407 13.98 -2.33 -29.95
CA ILE A 407 14.15 -3.64 -30.60
C ILE A 407 13.66 -4.89 -29.81
N GLN A 408 12.67 -5.58 -30.40
CA GLN A 408 12.37 -6.98 -30.06
C GLN A 408 13.56 -7.88 -30.45
N GLU A 409 14.23 -8.48 -29.46
CA GLU A 409 14.89 -9.78 -29.63
C GLU A 409 14.05 -10.82 -28.88
N ASP A 410 13.87 -12.00 -29.45
CA ASP A 410 13.24 -13.13 -28.74
C ASP A 410 14.10 -13.54 -27.52
N PRO A 411 13.47 -14.03 -26.43
CA PRO A 411 14.19 -14.52 -25.26
C PRO A 411 15.15 -15.64 -25.64
N LEU A 412 16.23 -15.77 -24.88
CA LEU A 412 17.12 -16.93 -24.98
C LEU A 412 16.31 -18.22 -24.71
N PRO A 413 16.61 -19.34 -25.41
CA PRO A 413 16.04 -20.63 -25.06
C PRO A 413 16.26 -20.95 -23.58
N GLU A 414 15.33 -21.69 -22.98
CA GLU A 414 15.37 -21.99 -21.56
C GLU A 414 16.70 -22.66 -21.15
N GLY A 415 17.31 -22.16 -20.08
CA GLY A 415 18.65 -22.57 -19.64
C GLY A 415 19.84 -22.04 -20.46
N TRP A 416 19.64 -21.16 -21.45
CA TRP A 416 20.76 -20.48 -22.16
C TRP A 416 21.02 -19.07 -21.63
N GLU A 417 22.30 -18.76 -21.43
CA GLU A 417 22.83 -17.48 -20.97
C GLU A 417 23.79 -16.89 -22.03
N MET A 418 23.95 -15.56 -22.03
CA MET A 418 24.90 -14.84 -22.89
C MET A 418 25.92 -14.07 -22.05
N ARG A 419 27.21 -14.33 -22.29
CA ARG A 419 28.37 -13.75 -21.58
C ARG A 419 29.34 -13.05 -22.54
N TYR A 420 30.38 -12.43 -21.98
CA TYR A 420 31.45 -11.75 -22.72
C TYR A 420 32.81 -12.07 -22.10
N THR A 421 33.88 -12.09 -22.90
CA THR A 421 35.27 -12.14 -22.40
C THR A 421 35.72 -10.77 -21.87
N ALA A 422 36.87 -10.72 -21.19
CA ALA A 422 37.47 -9.46 -20.74
C ALA A 422 37.70 -8.46 -21.89
N ASP A 423 38.03 -8.96 -23.09
CA ASP A 423 38.22 -8.18 -24.32
C ASP A 423 36.91 -7.80 -25.03
N GLY A 424 35.76 -8.07 -24.41
CA GLY A 424 34.43 -7.74 -24.94
C GLY A 424 33.91 -8.67 -26.04
N ILE A 425 34.49 -9.87 -26.21
CA ILE A 425 34.02 -10.85 -27.21
C ILE A 425 32.84 -11.64 -26.64
N ARG A 426 31.72 -11.63 -27.35
CA ARG A 426 30.46 -12.28 -26.95
C ARG A 426 30.53 -13.80 -27.05
N TYR A 427 30.06 -14.50 -26.03
CA TYR A 427 29.83 -15.94 -26.03
C TYR A 427 28.53 -16.29 -25.27
N PHE A 428 28.20 -17.58 -25.24
CA PHE A 428 26.97 -18.14 -24.71
C PHE A 428 27.28 -19.35 -23.86
N VAL A 429 26.46 -19.56 -22.83
CA VAL A 429 26.58 -20.66 -21.87
C VAL A 429 25.26 -21.41 -21.88
N ASP A 430 25.30 -22.71 -22.16
CA ASP A 430 24.15 -23.58 -22.05
C ASP A 430 24.18 -24.26 -20.68
N HIS A 431 23.34 -23.83 -19.75
CA HIS A 431 23.22 -24.44 -18.43
C HIS A 431 22.62 -25.86 -18.49
N ASN A 432 21.93 -26.21 -19.57
CA ASN A 432 21.35 -27.55 -19.75
C ASN A 432 22.45 -28.59 -20.02
N SER A 433 23.37 -28.32 -20.95
CA SER A 433 24.52 -29.20 -21.24
C SER A 433 25.81 -28.84 -20.49
N LYS A 434 25.84 -27.70 -19.78
CA LYS A 434 26.98 -27.12 -19.04
C LYS A 434 28.20 -26.78 -19.92
N ASN A 435 27.95 -26.38 -21.17
CA ASN A 435 28.98 -26.02 -22.16
C ASN A 435 28.94 -24.53 -22.56
N THR A 436 29.96 -24.06 -23.28
CA THR A 436 30.07 -22.67 -23.77
C THR A 436 30.39 -22.59 -25.26
N THR A 437 29.83 -21.61 -25.97
CA THR A 437 30.04 -21.39 -27.42
C THR A 437 30.06 -19.92 -27.78
N PHE A 438 30.84 -19.50 -28.79
CA PHE A 438 30.87 -18.12 -29.29
C PHE A 438 29.72 -17.78 -30.27
N GLN A 439 28.87 -18.74 -30.61
CA GLN A 439 27.75 -18.58 -31.54
C GLN A 439 26.44 -18.33 -30.79
N ASP A 440 25.67 -17.32 -31.22
CA ASP A 440 24.37 -17.00 -30.62
C ASP A 440 23.33 -18.05 -31.04
N PRO A 441 22.66 -18.75 -30.10
CA PRO A 441 21.67 -19.78 -30.44
C PRO A 441 20.45 -19.23 -31.21
N ARG A 442 20.30 -17.90 -31.31
CA ARG A 442 19.19 -17.23 -32.02
C ARG A 442 19.60 -16.59 -33.36
N GLY A 443 20.89 -16.32 -33.57
CA GLY A 443 21.37 -15.44 -34.65
C GLY A 443 21.19 -13.93 -34.33
N GLY A 444 22.18 -13.11 -34.70
CA GLY A 444 22.24 -11.67 -34.31
C GLY A 444 21.96 -10.67 -35.45
N PRO A 445 22.40 -9.37 -35.36
CA PRO A 445 23.36 -8.86 -34.37
C PRO A 445 23.26 -7.37 -33.89
N SER A 446 23.06 -7.16 -32.58
CA SER A 446 23.61 -6.02 -31.78
C SER A 446 23.07 -4.58 -32.07
N LYS A 447 23.14 -3.58 -31.17
CA LYS A 447 24.16 -3.24 -30.15
C LYS A 447 23.63 -2.18 -29.15
N GLY A 448 24.04 -2.20 -27.87
CA GLY A 448 23.77 -1.12 -26.90
C GLY A 448 24.42 -1.35 -25.53
N PRO A 449 24.83 -0.29 -24.78
CA PRO A 449 25.51 -0.43 -23.48
C PRO A 449 24.56 -0.70 -22.30
N LYS A 450 25.14 -1.08 -21.14
CA LYS A 450 24.43 -1.47 -19.91
C LYS A 450 24.91 -0.70 -18.68
N GLY A 451 24.11 -0.72 -17.60
CA GLY A 451 24.38 -0.01 -16.34
C GLY A 451 25.19 -0.81 -15.32
N GLN A 452 25.33 -0.24 -14.12
CA GLN A 452 26.21 -0.71 -13.03
C GLN A 452 25.92 -2.13 -12.53
N TYR A 453 24.70 -2.65 -12.75
CA TYR A 453 24.26 -3.99 -12.35
C TYR A 453 24.34 -5.05 -13.47
N GLY A 454 24.90 -4.74 -14.64
CA GLY A 454 24.91 -5.67 -15.79
C GLY A 454 23.53 -5.87 -16.46
N VAL A 455 22.49 -5.20 -15.95
CA VAL A 455 21.17 -5.05 -16.56
C VAL A 455 21.22 -3.90 -17.59
N PRO A 456 20.58 -4.03 -18.77
CA PRO A 456 20.43 -2.89 -19.67
C PRO A 456 19.42 -1.91 -19.06
N VAL A 457 19.76 -0.62 -18.99
CA VAL A 457 19.02 0.44 -18.25
C VAL A 457 17.52 0.52 -18.59
N GLN A 458 17.15 0.08 -19.79
CA GLN A 458 15.77 -0.05 -20.27
C GLN A 458 14.92 -1.16 -19.60
N TYR A 459 15.52 -2.20 -19.03
CA TYR A 459 14.82 -3.32 -18.36
C TYR A 459 14.86 -3.22 -16.83
N GLU A 460 15.77 -2.41 -16.29
CA GLU A 460 15.78 -2.07 -14.87
C GLU A 460 14.70 -1.02 -14.59
N ARG A 461 13.46 -1.49 -14.33
CA ARG A 461 12.32 -0.63 -13.96
C ARG A 461 12.48 -0.07 -12.55
N SER A 462 13.41 0.87 -12.41
CA SER A 462 13.66 1.64 -11.19
C SER A 462 12.36 2.19 -10.56
N PHE A 463 12.38 2.42 -9.25
CA PHE A 463 11.28 3.05 -8.51
C PHE A 463 10.79 4.34 -9.20
N LYS A 464 11.71 5.10 -9.81
CA LYS A 464 11.43 6.31 -10.60
C LYS A 464 10.56 6.04 -11.83
N TRP A 465 10.83 4.96 -12.57
CA TRP A 465 9.99 4.55 -13.71
C TRP A 465 8.62 4.08 -13.24
N LYS A 466 8.56 3.24 -12.20
CA LYS A 466 7.31 2.73 -11.61
C LYS A 466 6.42 3.89 -11.14
N LEU A 467 6.97 4.83 -10.36
CA LEU A 467 6.26 6.02 -9.91
C LEU A 467 5.83 6.90 -11.09
N GLY A 468 6.67 7.07 -12.11
CA GLY A 468 6.32 7.82 -13.32
C GLY A 468 5.07 7.27 -14.00
N GLN A 469 4.98 5.95 -14.15
CA GLN A 469 3.78 5.27 -14.68
C GLN A 469 2.57 5.44 -13.76
N PHE A 470 2.72 5.26 -12.44
CA PHE A 470 1.62 5.47 -11.49
C PHE A 470 1.08 6.92 -11.50
N ARG A 471 1.98 7.91 -11.58
CA ARG A 471 1.62 9.33 -11.71
C ARG A 471 0.93 9.62 -13.03
N TYR A 472 1.34 8.96 -14.13
CA TYR A 472 0.65 9.05 -15.42
C TYR A 472 -0.75 8.43 -15.36
N LEU A 473 -0.93 7.26 -14.71
CA LEU A 473 -2.25 6.64 -14.50
C LEU A 473 -3.19 7.55 -13.69
N CYS A 474 -2.72 8.13 -12.58
CA CYS A 474 -3.50 9.08 -11.78
C CYS A 474 -3.82 10.38 -12.56
N SER A 475 -2.89 10.86 -13.39
CA SER A 475 -3.09 12.08 -14.19
C SER A 475 -4.10 11.86 -15.33
N SER A 476 -4.00 10.73 -16.04
CA SER A 476 -4.89 10.37 -17.16
C SER A 476 -6.32 10.01 -16.71
N ASN A 477 -6.50 9.56 -15.47
CA ASN A 477 -7.81 9.27 -14.87
C ASN A 477 -8.37 10.46 -14.04
N SER A 478 -7.65 11.58 -13.98
CA SER A 478 -8.04 12.76 -13.21
C SER A 478 -9.32 13.39 -13.77
N LEU A 479 -10.31 13.62 -12.89
CA LEU A 479 -11.58 14.23 -13.30
C LEU A 479 -11.52 15.76 -13.21
N PRO A 480 -12.13 16.49 -14.16
CA PRO A 480 -12.12 17.95 -14.18
C PRO A 480 -12.91 18.56 -13.01
N GLY A 481 -12.62 19.81 -12.68
CA GLY A 481 -13.23 20.51 -11.55
C GLY A 481 -12.54 20.20 -10.22
N HIS A 482 -13.28 20.34 -9.13
CA HIS A 482 -12.75 20.17 -7.77
C HIS A 482 -13.80 19.61 -6.80
N VAL A 483 -13.33 19.02 -5.70
CA VAL A 483 -14.15 18.66 -4.53
C VAL A 483 -13.75 19.55 -3.36
N LYS A 484 -14.73 20.11 -2.65
CA LYS A 484 -14.52 20.85 -1.40
C LYS A 484 -14.79 19.92 -0.22
N ILE A 485 -13.89 19.92 0.77
CA ILE A 485 -14.05 19.18 2.03
C ILE A 485 -13.88 20.21 3.16
N THR A 486 -14.95 20.45 3.93
CA THR A 486 -15.05 21.56 4.90
C THR A 486 -15.11 21.01 6.33
N ILE A 487 -14.05 21.20 7.10
CA ILE A 487 -13.74 20.45 8.32
C ILE A 487 -13.48 21.40 9.51
N SER A 488 -13.86 21.00 10.72
CA SER A 488 -13.37 21.63 11.95
C SER A 488 -12.01 21.03 12.35
N ARG A 489 -11.19 21.77 13.11
CA ARG A 489 -9.99 21.19 13.74
C ARG A 489 -10.34 20.27 14.92
N GLU A 490 -11.38 20.63 15.69
CA GLU A 490 -11.86 19.86 16.85
C GLU A 490 -12.49 18.51 16.45
N GLY A 491 -13.31 18.48 15.40
CA GLY A 491 -14.02 17.30 14.91
C GLY A 491 -13.46 16.73 13.60
N MET A 492 -12.16 16.92 13.34
CA MET A 492 -11.56 16.69 12.02
C MET A 492 -11.80 15.28 11.45
N PHE A 493 -11.62 14.22 12.24
CA PHE A 493 -11.89 12.84 11.82
C PHE A 493 -13.34 12.65 11.36
N GLU A 494 -14.31 13.03 12.20
CA GLU A 494 -15.73 12.83 11.93
C GLU A 494 -16.26 13.72 10.79
N ASP A 495 -15.82 14.97 10.71
CA ASP A 495 -16.11 15.84 9.57
C ASP A 495 -15.54 15.26 8.26
N SER A 496 -14.35 14.65 8.30
CA SER A 496 -13.70 14.02 7.13
C SER A 496 -14.42 12.73 6.73
N PHE A 497 -14.71 11.84 7.68
CA PHE A 497 -15.47 10.61 7.50
C PHE A 497 -16.83 10.89 6.85
N ASN A 498 -17.60 11.81 7.44
CA ASN A 498 -18.93 12.17 6.95
C ASN A 498 -18.91 12.74 5.53
N GLN A 499 -17.87 13.45 5.12
CA GLN A 499 -17.79 14.02 3.77
C GLN A 499 -17.28 13.01 2.74
N ILE A 500 -16.19 12.30 3.02
CA ILE A 500 -15.58 11.34 2.09
C ILE A 500 -16.49 10.13 1.82
N MET A 501 -17.30 9.71 2.79
CA MET A 501 -18.26 8.61 2.61
C MET A 501 -19.56 9.03 1.88
N ARG A 502 -19.92 10.32 1.90
CA ARG A 502 -21.07 10.84 1.12
C ARG A 502 -20.73 11.08 -0.36
N LEU A 503 -19.46 11.29 -0.68
CA LEU A 503 -18.97 11.47 -2.06
C LEU A 503 -18.93 10.14 -2.83
N GLN A 504 -19.11 10.21 -4.15
CA GLN A 504 -18.87 9.08 -5.04
C GLN A 504 -17.34 8.86 -5.18
N PRO A 505 -16.84 7.61 -5.24
CA PRO A 505 -15.40 7.35 -5.27
C PRO A 505 -14.62 8.06 -6.37
N PHE A 506 -15.22 8.20 -7.56
CA PHE A 506 -14.57 8.88 -8.68
C PHE A 506 -14.43 10.39 -8.45
N ASP A 507 -15.31 11.03 -7.67
CA ASP A 507 -15.20 12.46 -7.36
C ASP A 507 -13.97 12.75 -6.49
N LEU A 508 -13.53 11.79 -5.68
CA LEU A 508 -12.29 11.86 -4.90
C LEU A 508 -11.02 11.88 -5.78
N ARG A 509 -11.14 11.67 -7.10
CA ARG A 509 -10.07 11.86 -8.10
C ARG A 509 -10.01 13.27 -8.70
N ARG A 510 -10.99 14.14 -8.42
CA ARG A 510 -10.92 15.57 -8.77
C ARG A 510 -9.93 16.29 -7.86
N ARG A 511 -9.48 17.49 -8.24
CA ARG A 511 -8.62 18.32 -7.37
C ARG A 511 -9.30 18.57 -6.02
N LEU A 512 -8.64 18.21 -4.93
CA LEU A 512 -9.11 18.50 -3.58
C LEU A 512 -8.93 19.99 -3.25
N TYR A 513 -9.89 20.54 -2.51
CA TYR A 513 -9.83 21.83 -1.82
C TYR A 513 -10.24 21.57 -0.37
N ILE A 514 -9.28 21.65 0.56
CA ILE A 514 -9.57 21.51 2.00
C ILE A 514 -9.84 22.89 2.60
N ILE A 515 -10.88 22.99 3.43
CA ILE A 515 -11.33 24.23 4.05
C ILE A 515 -11.51 23.99 5.55
N PHE A 516 -10.66 24.61 6.38
CA PHE A 516 -10.89 24.64 7.83
C PHE A 516 -11.97 25.68 8.17
N LYS A 517 -12.99 25.27 8.95
CA LYS A 517 -14.14 26.10 9.33
C LYS A 517 -13.68 27.27 10.19
N GLY A 518 -13.74 28.49 9.64
CA GLY A 518 -13.35 29.73 10.31
C GLY A 518 -11.98 30.28 9.90
N GLU A 519 -11.27 29.64 8.97
CA GLU A 519 -9.92 30.03 8.53
C GLU A 519 -9.88 30.44 7.05
N GLU A 520 -9.25 31.57 6.74
CA GLU A 520 -9.07 32.05 5.35
C GLU A 520 -7.86 31.38 4.67
N GLY A 521 -8.02 30.10 4.31
CA GLY A 521 -7.01 29.32 3.60
C GLY A 521 -7.13 29.37 2.07
N LEU A 522 -6.12 29.90 1.38
CA LEU A 522 -5.96 29.73 -0.08
C LEU A 522 -5.24 28.40 -0.36
N ASP A 523 -5.97 27.36 -0.78
CA ASP A 523 -5.41 26.00 -0.96
C ASP A 523 -4.55 25.85 -2.23
N TYR A 524 -3.31 26.34 -2.14
CA TYR A 524 -2.20 26.03 -3.02
C TYR A 524 -1.58 24.64 -2.72
N GLY A 525 -2.31 23.73 -2.05
CA GLY A 525 -1.85 22.39 -1.70
C GLY A 525 -1.02 22.32 -0.41
N GLY A 526 -1.04 23.39 0.40
CA GLY A 526 -0.52 23.41 1.78
C GLY A 526 -1.54 22.84 2.77
N VAL A 527 -2.75 23.43 2.80
CA VAL A 527 -3.88 22.99 3.64
C VAL A 527 -4.22 21.51 3.41
N ALA A 528 -4.16 21.05 2.15
CA ALA A 528 -4.30 19.63 1.84
C ALA A 528 -3.20 18.74 2.48
N ARG A 529 -1.94 19.17 2.54
CA ARG A 529 -0.84 18.40 3.19
C ARG A 529 -1.03 18.32 4.70
N GLU A 530 -1.38 19.45 5.32
CA GLU A 530 -1.72 19.56 6.74
C GLU A 530 -2.86 18.59 7.14
N TRP A 531 -3.93 18.54 6.34
CA TRP A 531 -5.03 17.63 6.57
C TRP A 531 -4.64 16.15 6.44
N PHE A 532 -3.89 15.76 5.40
CA PHE A 532 -3.38 14.38 5.29
C PHE A 532 -2.48 13.99 6.49
N PHE A 533 -1.62 14.91 6.94
CA PHE A 533 -0.75 14.72 8.10
C PHE A 533 -1.55 14.46 9.39
N HIS A 534 -2.41 15.39 9.79
CA HIS A 534 -3.18 15.24 11.03
C HIS A 534 -4.20 14.10 10.94
N LEU A 535 -4.92 13.94 9.82
CA LEU A 535 -5.90 12.85 9.70
C LEU A 535 -5.22 11.46 9.74
N SER A 536 -3.97 11.35 9.28
CA SER A 536 -3.19 10.11 9.46
C SER A 536 -2.85 9.81 10.93
N HIS A 537 -2.89 10.79 11.84
CA HIS A 537 -2.80 10.54 13.28
C HIS A 537 -4.17 10.22 13.89
N ASP A 538 -5.25 10.91 13.48
CA ASP A 538 -6.62 10.70 13.97
C ASP A 538 -7.12 9.27 13.77
N VAL A 539 -6.80 8.63 12.63
CA VAL A 539 -7.18 7.23 12.34
C VAL A 539 -6.62 6.23 13.37
N LEU A 540 -5.62 6.62 14.18
CA LEU A 540 -5.01 5.79 15.21
C LEU A 540 -5.61 5.97 16.61
N ASN A 541 -6.63 6.83 16.79
CA ASN A 541 -7.23 7.07 18.10
C ASN A 541 -7.81 5.78 18.70
N PRO A 542 -7.31 5.30 19.87
CA PRO A 542 -7.77 4.05 20.49
C PRO A 542 -9.29 4.01 20.73
N MET A 543 -9.94 5.17 20.90
CA MET A 543 -11.36 5.27 21.22
C MET A 543 -12.31 4.85 20.08
N TYR A 544 -11.83 4.83 18.83
CA TYR A 544 -12.59 4.24 17.71
C TYR A 544 -12.47 2.71 17.64
N CYS A 545 -11.58 2.11 18.44
CA CYS A 545 -11.31 0.66 18.52
C CYS A 545 -10.88 0.01 17.19
N LEU A 546 -10.34 0.77 16.23
CA LEU A 546 -10.02 0.27 14.88
C LEU A 546 -8.66 -0.43 14.79
N PHE A 547 -7.67 0.09 15.53
CA PHE A 547 -6.30 -0.42 15.50
C PHE A 547 -5.78 -0.65 16.92
N GLU A 548 -4.74 -1.45 17.00
CA GLU A 548 -3.97 -1.72 18.20
C GLU A 548 -2.47 -1.80 17.83
N TYR A 549 -1.61 -1.70 18.83
CA TYR A 549 -0.17 -1.96 18.65
C TYR A 549 0.10 -3.42 18.95
N ALA A 550 0.81 -4.11 18.05
CA ALA A 550 1.06 -5.55 18.15
C ALA A 550 2.09 -5.93 19.24
N SER A 551 2.68 -4.95 19.92
CA SER A 551 3.62 -5.08 21.04
C SER A 551 3.62 -3.78 21.85
N ASN A 552 4.49 -3.65 22.86
CA ASN A 552 4.69 -2.44 23.67
C ASN A 552 5.36 -1.28 22.91
N SER A 553 4.99 -1.09 21.64
CA SER A 553 5.67 -0.25 20.66
C SER A 553 4.69 0.50 19.78
N ASN A 554 4.72 1.83 19.85
CA ASN A 554 3.81 2.73 19.11
C ASN A 554 4.11 2.79 17.58
N TYR A 555 4.67 1.72 17.00
CA TYR A 555 5.13 1.64 15.60
C TYR A 555 4.51 0.45 14.83
N SER A 556 4.45 -0.76 15.41
CA SER A 556 3.84 -1.94 14.77
C SER A 556 2.31 -1.94 14.93
N LEU A 557 1.64 -1.08 14.15
CA LEU A 557 0.19 -0.99 14.09
C LEU A 557 -0.43 -2.21 13.38
N GLN A 558 -1.40 -2.87 14.02
CA GLN A 558 -2.25 -3.88 13.40
C GLN A 558 -3.74 -3.50 13.53
N ILE A 559 -4.60 -4.08 12.68
CA ILE A 559 -6.05 -3.95 12.81
C ILE A 559 -6.46 -4.64 14.13
N ASN A 560 -7.31 -3.97 14.92
CA ASN A 560 -7.84 -4.55 16.15
C ASN A 560 -8.90 -5.63 15.80
N PRO A 561 -8.71 -6.90 16.19
CA PRO A 561 -9.67 -7.97 15.90
C PRO A 561 -11.01 -7.78 16.62
N GLY A 562 -10.99 -7.22 17.83
CA GLY A 562 -12.16 -6.79 18.60
C GLY A 562 -12.84 -5.51 18.10
N SER A 563 -12.40 -4.93 16.96
CA SER A 563 -12.97 -3.69 16.40
C SER A 563 -14.47 -3.75 16.11
N SER A 564 -15.06 -4.95 15.99
CA SER A 564 -16.51 -5.18 15.91
C SER A 564 -17.30 -4.64 17.12
N ILE A 565 -16.63 -4.30 18.23
CA ILE A 565 -17.23 -3.55 19.34
C ILE A 565 -17.73 -2.17 18.90
N ASN A 566 -17.12 -1.57 17.88
CA ASN A 566 -17.62 -0.38 17.19
C ASN A 566 -18.53 -0.84 16.02
N PRO A 567 -19.87 -0.65 16.09
CA PRO A 567 -20.79 -1.19 15.09
C PRO A 567 -20.60 -0.63 13.67
N GLU A 568 -19.88 0.48 13.52
CA GLU A 568 -19.60 1.10 12.22
C GLU A 568 -18.14 0.87 11.76
N HIS A 569 -17.38 -0.04 12.41
CA HIS A 569 -15.96 -0.26 12.13
C HIS A 569 -15.67 -0.53 10.65
N LEU A 570 -16.46 -1.36 9.96
CA LEU A 570 -16.30 -1.60 8.51
C LEU A 570 -16.50 -0.34 7.65
N HIS A 571 -17.39 0.57 8.05
CA HIS A 571 -17.54 1.87 7.40
C HIS A 571 -16.30 2.74 7.61
N TYR A 572 -15.73 2.75 8.82
CA TYR A 572 -14.46 3.44 9.10
C TYR A 572 -13.27 2.82 8.34
N PHE A 573 -13.14 1.49 8.25
CA PHE A 573 -12.08 0.85 7.44
C PHE A 573 -12.20 1.20 5.96
N ARG A 574 -13.42 1.21 5.40
CA ARG A 574 -13.67 1.63 4.01
C ARG A 574 -13.36 3.12 3.78
N PHE A 575 -13.64 3.97 4.76
CA PHE A 575 -13.19 5.38 4.76
C PHE A 575 -11.67 5.49 4.78
N ILE A 576 -10.98 4.75 5.65
CA ILE A 576 -9.52 4.75 5.73
C ILE A 576 -8.92 4.24 4.42
N GLY A 577 -9.49 3.20 3.81
CA GLY A 577 -9.12 2.74 2.46
C GLY A 577 -9.20 3.86 1.42
N ARG A 578 -10.33 4.59 1.35
CA ARG A 578 -10.50 5.76 0.47
C ARG A 578 -9.45 6.84 0.77
N PHE A 579 -9.20 7.15 2.04
CA PHE A 579 -8.23 8.17 2.47
C PHE A 579 -6.79 7.83 2.05
N ILE A 580 -6.34 6.59 2.28
CA ILE A 580 -4.99 6.13 1.91
C ILE A 580 -4.84 6.10 0.38
N ALA A 581 -5.88 5.69 -0.35
CA ALA A 581 -5.90 5.78 -1.82
C ALA A 581 -5.88 7.23 -2.32
N MET A 582 -6.58 8.17 -1.67
CA MET A 582 -6.51 9.61 -1.98
C MET A 582 -5.10 10.18 -1.75
N ALA A 583 -4.40 9.76 -0.68
CA ALA A 583 -3.03 10.18 -0.40
C ALA A 583 -2.08 9.80 -1.55
N LEU A 584 -2.15 8.53 -1.98
CA LEU A 584 -1.42 8.04 -3.14
C LEU A 584 -1.79 8.79 -4.43
N TYR A 585 -3.09 8.90 -4.74
CA TYR A 585 -3.58 9.53 -5.97
C TYR A 585 -3.10 10.98 -6.12
N HIS A 586 -3.27 11.78 -5.07
CA HIS A 586 -2.95 13.23 -5.06
C HIS A 586 -1.48 13.54 -4.71
N GLY A 587 -0.66 12.51 -4.46
CA GLY A 587 0.76 12.68 -4.15
C GLY A 587 0.98 13.43 -2.83
N LYS A 588 0.32 12.96 -1.77
CA LYS A 588 0.40 13.51 -0.41
C LYS A 588 0.90 12.44 0.53
N PHE A 589 1.84 12.81 1.41
CA PHE A 589 2.37 11.89 2.40
C PHE A 589 1.51 11.85 3.66
N ILE A 590 1.58 10.72 4.34
CA ILE A 590 1.05 10.47 5.69
C ILE A 590 2.23 10.13 6.61
N ASP A 591 2.12 10.36 7.92
CA ASP A 591 3.18 9.94 8.87
C ASP A 591 2.92 8.54 9.45
N SER A 592 1.65 8.19 9.60
CA SER A 592 1.20 6.86 10.06
C SER A 592 1.18 5.84 8.92
N GLY A 593 2.37 5.41 8.48
CA GLY A 593 2.51 4.22 7.65
C GLY A 593 2.16 2.93 8.41
N PHE A 594 1.52 2.00 7.70
CA PHE A 594 1.27 0.62 8.15
C PHE A 594 2.56 -0.21 8.14
N THR A 595 2.49 -1.44 8.65
CA THR A 595 3.58 -2.42 8.62
C THR A 595 3.76 -3.02 7.21
N LEU A 596 4.98 -3.47 6.87
CA LEU A 596 5.28 -4.09 5.57
C LEU A 596 4.37 -5.30 5.23
N PRO A 597 3.97 -6.18 6.18
CA PRO A 597 3.04 -7.28 5.88
C PRO A 597 1.64 -6.77 5.49
N PHE A 598 1.19 -5.61 5.99
CA PHE A 598 -0.06 -5.00 5.55
C PHE A 598 0.05 -4.49 4.10
N TYR A 599 1.17 -3.88 3.73
CA TYR A 599 1.43 -3.50 2.33
C TYR A 599 1.54 -4.72 1.40
N LYS A 600 2.16 -5.83 1.84
CA LYS A 600 2.12 -7.11 1.12
C LYS A 600 0.69 -7.58 0.88
N LYS A 601 -0.19 -7.50 1.89
CA LYS A 601 -1.63 -7.83 1.77
C LYS A 601 -2.34 -6.94 0.76
N MET A 602 -2.05 -5.62 0.73
CA MET A 602 -2.57 -4.70 -0.29
C MET A 602 -2.11 -5.07 -1.71
N LEU A 603 -0.84 -5.46 -1.86
CA LEU A 603 -0.25 -5.90 -3.13
C LEU A 603 -0.64 -7.34 -3.52
N SER A 604 -1.50 -8.00 -2.73
CA SER A 604 -1.88 -9.42 -2.89
C SER A 604 -0.70 -10.40 -2.89
N LYS A 605 0.42 -10.03 -2.27
CA LYS A 605 1.59 -10.90 -2.07
C LYS A 605 1.35 -11.93 -0.97
N LYS A 606 1.99 -13.10 -1.08
CA LYS A 606 2.00 -14.11 -0.01
C LYS A 606 2.80 -13.59 1.19
N LEU A 607 2.24 -13.75 2.39
CA LEU A 607 2.93 -13.51 3.66
C LEU A 607 3.74 -14.74 4.07
N VAL A 608 4.93 -14.53 4.63
CA VAL A 608 5.87 -15.60 5.01
C VAL A 608 6.22 -15.54 6.49
N ILE A 609 6.75 -16.61 7.08
CA ILE A 609 7.09 -16.66 8.51
C ILE A 609 8.00 -15.50 8.97
N LYS A 610 8.93 -15.02 8.13
CA LYS A 610 9.80 -13.88 8.48
C LYS A 610 9.05 -12.53 8.56
N ASP A 611 7.91 -12.38 7.90
CA ASP A 611 7.05 -11.19 8.07
C ASP A 611 6.49 -11.11 9.50
N LEU A 612 6.33 -12.26 10.15
CA LEU A 612 5.69 -12.42 11.45
C LEU A 612 6.52 -11.81 12.57
N GLU A 613 7.86 -11.87 12.46
CA GLU A 613 8.80 -11.26 13.41
C GLU A 613 8.49 -9.78 13.66
N SER A 614 8.04 -9.05 12.63
CA SER A 614 7.77 -7.60 12.68
C SER A 614 6.46 -7.21 13.39
N ILE A 615 5.57 -8.19 13.59
CA ILE A 615 4.26 -8.02 14.25
C ILE A 615 4.28 -8.69 15.62
N ASP A 616 4.77 -9.93 15.68
CA ASP A 616 4.63 -10.83 16.81
C ASP A 616 5.92 -11.66 16.97
N SER A 617 6.92 -11.05 17.60
CA SER A 617 8.27 -11.63 17.73
C SER A 617 8.28 -12.88 18.61
N GLU A 618 7.39 -13.00 19.59
CA GLU A 618 7.27 -14.16 20.48
C GLU A 618 6.62 -15.35 19.77
N PHE A 619 5.52 -15.13 19.04
CA PHE A 619 4.90 -16.18 18.22
C PHE A 619 5.80 -16.58 17.04
N TYR A 620 6.54 -15.63 16.44
CA TYR A 620 7.60 -15.94 15.47
C TYR A 620 8.71 -16.82 16.05
N SER A 621 9.27 -16.46 17.22
CA SER A 621 10.28 -17.29 17.89
C SER A 621 9.75 -18.68 18.25
N SER A 622 8.47 -18.79 18.61
CA SER A 622 7.82 -20.08 18.89
C SER A 622 7.72 -20.97 17.64
N LEU A 623 7.29 -20.43 16.50
CA LEU A 623 7.25 -21.19 15.23
C LEU A 623 8.65 -21.52 14.70
N MET A 624 9.63 -20.62 14.85
CA MET A 624 11.03 -20.90 14.51
C MET A 624 11.61 -22.02 15.38
N TRP A 625 11.32 -22.03 16.69
CA TRP A 625 11.77 -23.10 17.58
C TRP A 625 11.18 -24.46 17.15
N ILE A 626 9.89 -24.52 16.82
CA ILE A 626 9.22 -25.74 16.30
C ILE A 626 9.88 -26.21 14.99
N LYS A 627 10.31 -25.28 14.13
CA LYS A 627 11.02 -25.60 12.90
C LYS A 627 12.41 -26.19 13.16
N GLU A 628 13.18 -25.57 14.05
CA GLU A 628 14.60 -25.87 14.27
C GLU A 628 14.87 -27.07 15.20
N ASN A 629 13.88 -27.53 15.97
CA ASN A 629 14.03 -28.61 16.96
C ASN A 629 13.15 -29.82 16.63
N ASN A 630 13.52 -31.01 17.11
CA ASN A 630 12.68 -32.22 16.99
C ASN A 630 11.56 -32.19 18.05
N ILE A 631 10.31 -32.03 17.63
CA ILE A 631 9.16 -31.89 18.54
C ILE A 631 8.78 -33.21 19.22
N GLU A 632 9.10 -34.35 18.62
CA GLU A 632 8.78 -35.69 19.13
C GLU A 632 9.74 -36.09 20.26
N GLU A 633 11.04 -35.80 20.11
CA GLU A 633 12.03 -35.94 21.19
C GLU A 633 11.72 -35.03 22.39
N CYS A 634 11.16 -33.84 22.15
CA CYS A 634 10.74 -32.91 23.20
C CYS A 634 9.38 -33.26 23.84
N GLY A 635 8.67 -34.28 23.35
CA GLY A 635 7.37 -34.69 23.90
C GLY A 635 6.24 -33.67 23.73
N LEU A 636 6.33 -32.79 22.73
CA LEU A 636 5.32 -31.76 22.49
C LEU A 636 4.01 -32.36 21.95
N GLU A 637 2.89 -31.95 22.54
CA GLU A 637 1.55 -32.37 22.15
C GLU A 637 0.83 -31.20 21.46
N LEU A 638 1.22 -30.96 20.21
CA LEU A 638 0.63 -29.96 19.32
C LEU A 638 -0.37 -30.62 18.36
N TYR A 639 -1.41 -29.89 17.99
CA TYR A 639 -2.47 -30.32 17.06
C TYR A 639 -2.73 -29.23 16.01
N PHE A 640 -3.39 -29.54 14.89
CA PHE A 640 -3.73 -28.57 13.85
C PHE A 640 -4.94 -27.68 14.23
N SER A 641 -4.94 -27.15 15.44
CA SER A 641 -5.97 -26.26 16.00
C SER A 641 -5.31 -25.14 16.81
N ALA A 642 -5.92 -23.96 16.85
CA ALA A 642 -5.46 -22.85 17.68
C ALA A 642 -6.63 -22.03 18.25
N ASP A 643 -6.50 -21.63 19.50
CA ASP A 643 -7.47 -20.80 20.20
C ASP A 643 -7.19 -19.32 19.96
N PHE A 644 -8.26 -18.52 19.82
CA PHE A 644 -8.15 -17.07 19.72
C PHE A 644 -9.18 -16.38 20.61
N GLU A 645 -8.72 -15.52 21.53
CA GLU A 645 -9.59 -14.75 22.40
C GLU A 645 -9.96 -13.41 21.76
N VAL A 646 -11.27 -13.14 21.63
CA VAL A 646 -11.81 -11.86 21.19
C VAL A 646 -12.85 -11.39 22.20
N LEU A 647 -12.59 -10.22 22.82
CA LEU A 647 -13.48 -9.58 23.80
C LEU A 647 -13.89 -10.49 24.98
N GLY A 648 -12.96 -11.31 25.50
CA GLY A 648 -13.21 -12.26 26.60
C GLY A 648 -13.87 -13.58 26.17
N LYS A 649 -14.11 -13.78 24.87
CA LYS A 649 -14.58 -15.06 24.31
C LYS A 649 -13.44 -15.77 23.60
N ILE A 650 -13.05 -16.94 24.10
CA ILE A 650 -12.17 -17.87 23.39
C ILE A 650 -12.96 -18.53 22.25
N ASP A 651 -12.39 -18.51 21.04
CA ASP A 651 -12.91 -19.16 19.84
C ASP A 651 -11.89 -20.20 19.35
N PRO A 652 -12.17 -21.52 19.48
CA PRO A 652 -11.27 -22.56 19.01
C PRO A 652 -11.37 -22.73 17.49
N HIS A 653 -10.23 -22.77 16.81
CA HIS A 653 -10.18 -22.80 15.34
C HIS A 653 -9.32 -23.94 14.80
N ASP A 654 -9.96 -24.87 14.09
CA ASP A 654 -9.33 -25.90 13.26
C ASP A 654 -8.57 -25.25 12.10
N LEU A 655 -7.24 -25.44 12.02
CA LEU A 655 -6.38 -24.89 10.96
C LEU A 655 -6.56 -25.59 9.61
N LYS A 656 -7.12 -26.80 9.64
CA LYS A 656 -7.59 -27.60 8.50
C LYS A 656 -8.70 -28.53 8.98
N GLU A 657 -9.43 -29.16 8.06
CA GLU A 657 -10.60 -30.01 8.38
C GLU A 657 -10.25 -31.12 9.39
N GLY A 658 -10.87 -31.09 10.57
CA GLY A 658 -10.61 -32.04 11.68
C GLY A 658 -9.29 -31.79 12.42
N GLY A 659 -8.72 -30.59 12.30
CA GLY A 659 -7.36 -30.27 12.73
C GLY A 659 -7.08 -30.49 14.22
N SER A 660 -8.07 -30.29 15.08
CA SER A 660 -8.01 -30.58 16.52
C SER A 660 -7.74 -32.05 16.86
N GLU A 661 -8.09 -32.99 15.99
CA GLU A 661 -7.78 -34.42 16.14
C GLU A 661 -6.47 -34.83 15.45
N ILE A 662 -5.85 -33.94 14.67
CA ILE A 662 -4.63 -34.21 13.90
C ILE A 662 -3.41 -33.71 14.68
N ARG A 663 -2.64 -34.65 15.25
CA ARG A 663 -1.38 -34.34 15.94
C ARG A 663 -0.30 -33.82 14.96
N VAL A 664 0.48 -32.85 15.40
CA VAL A 664 1.67 -32.36 14.69
C VAL A 664 2.84 -33.32 14.94
N THR A 665 3.55 -33.69 13.88
CA THR A 665 4.71 -34.61 13.85
C THR A 665 5.86 -33.97 13.07
N GLU A 666 7.06 -34.54 13.15
CA GLU A 666 8.20 -34.07 12.36
C GLU A 666 7.91 -34.11 10.84
N GLU A 667 7.11 -35.07 10.37
CA GLU A 667 6.69 -35.18 8.97
C GLU A 667 5.76 -34.06 8.50
N ASN A 668 4.97 -33.45 9.40
CA ASN A 668 3.91 -32.50 9.03
C ASN A 668 4.09 -31.07 9.62
N LYS A 669 5.11 -30.83 10.45
CA LYS A 669 5.28 -29.53 11.15
C LYS A 669 5.44 -28.32 10.23
N GLU A 670 6.01 -28.47 9.03
CA GLU A 670 6.07 -27.37 8.04
C GLU A 670 4.68 -26.96 7.52
N GLU A 671 3.73 -27.90 7.41
CA GLU A 671 2.33 -27.60 7.09
C GLU A 671 1.68 -26.82 8.24
N TYR A 672 1.88 -27.27 9.48
CA TYR A 672 1.40 -26.60 10.69
C TYR A 672 1.96 -25.16 10.80
N ILE A 673 3.27 -24.97 10.61
CA ILE A 673 3.93 -23.65 10.61
C ILE A 673 3.34 -22.74 9.52
N SER A 674 3.12 -23.27 8.31
CA SER A 674 2.54 -22.53 7.19
C SER A 674 1.10 -22.08 7.48
N LEU A 675 0.27 -22.98 8.02
CA LEU A 675 -1.11 -22.67 8.41
C LEU A 675 -1.16 -21.69 9.59
N MET A 676 -0.33 -21.88 10.62
CA MET A 676 -0.23 -20.98 11.77
C MET A 676 0.21 -19.58 11.39
N THR A 677 1.18 -19.47 10.48
CA THR A 677 1.63 -18.18 9.91
C THR A 677 0.45 -17.48 9.24
N ASN A 678 -0.28 -18.17 8.35
CA ASN A 678 -1.42 -17.58 7.65
C ASN A 678 -2.53 -17.14 8.63
N TRP A 679 -2.93 -18.02 9.55
CA TRP A 679 -3.95 -17.75 10.56
C TRP A 679 -3.62 -16.55 11.44
N ARG A 680 -2.36 -16.41 11.91
CA ARG A 680 -1.95 -15.26 12.75
C ARG A 680 -2.00 -13.92 12.00
N PHE A 681 -1.94 -13.93 10.67
CA PHE A 681 -2.13 -12.76 9.82
C PHE A 681 -3.60 -12.48 9.42
N THR A 682 -4.51 -13.43 9.56
CA THR A 682 -5.92 -13.25 9.16
C THR A 682 -6.89 -13.15 10.32
N ARG A 683 -6.68 -13.92 11.40
CA ARG A 683 -7.66 -14.17 12.48
C ARG A 683 -8.40 -12.91 12.95
N GLY A 684 -9.70 -12.86 12.70
CA GLY A 684 -10.60 -11.81 13.18
C GLY A 684 -10.37 -10.42 12.56
N VAL A 685 -9.55 -10.31 11.52
CA VAL A 685 -9.30 -9.05 10.78
C VAL A 685 -9.68 -9.12 9.30
N GLU A 686 -10.34 -10.21 8.87
CA GLU A 686 -10.68 -10.48 7.46
C GLU A 686 -11.68 -9.46 6.89
N GLU A 687 -12.78 -9.17 7.61
CA GLU A 687 -13.82 -8.25 7.14
C GLU A 687 -13.32 -6.80 7.10
N GLN A 688 -12.53 -6.42 8.11
CA GLN A 688 -11.88 -5.12 8.26
C GLN A 688 -10.88 -4.89 7.12
N THR A 689 -10.02 -5.89 6.86
CA THR A 689 -9.07 -5.87 5.74
C THR A 689 -9.80 -5.77 4.41
N LYS A 690 -10.87 -6.55 4.22
CA LYS A 690 -11.70 -6.49 3.01
C LYS A 690 -12.33 -5.11 2.82
N ALA A 691 -12.96 -4.55 3.85
CA ALA A 691 -13.60 -3.22 3.79
C ALA A 691 -12.59 -2.11 3.46
N PHE A 692 -11.37 -2.18 4.04
CA PHE A 692 -10.26 -1.30 3.68
C PHE A 692 -9.86 -1.45 2.21
N LEU A 693 -9.65 -2.68 1.71
CA LEU A 693 -9.25 -2.92 0.32
C LEU A 693 -10.34 -2.52 -0.68
N GLU A 694 -11.62 -2.71 -0.36
CA GLU A 694 -12.75 -2.21 -1.16
C GLU A 694 -12.73 -0.68 -1.24
N GLY A 695 -12.62 0.01 -0.10
CA GLY A 695 -12.54 1.47 -0.04
C GLY A 695 -11.32 2.05 -0.73
N PHE A 696 -10.19 1.34 -0.72
CA PHE A 696 -8.98 1.68 -1.46
C PHE A 696 -9.21 1.54 -2.98
N ASN A 697 -9.64 0.35 -3.41
CA ASN A 697 -9.81 -0.02 -4.82
C ASN A 697 -10.87 0.84 -5.54
N GLU A 698 -11.87 1.32 -4.80
CA GLU A 698 -12.84 2.34 -5.22
C GLU A 698 -12.18 3.63 -5.76
N VAL A 699 -11.07 4.08 -5.18
CA VAL A 699 -10.38 5.33 -5.54
C VAL A 699 -9.13 5.06 -6.39
N VAL A 700 -8.23 4.18 -5.94
CA VAL A 700 -7.04 3.72 -6.69
C VAL A 700 -7.19 2.21 -6.94
N PRO A 701 -7.45 1.76 -8.19
CA PRO A 701 -7.51 0.34 -8.49
C PRO A 701 -6.21 -0.37 -8.09
N LEU A 702 -6.30 -1.44 -7.30
CA LEU A 702 -5.13 -2.15 -6.75
C LEU A 702 -4.17 -2.65 -7.85
N GLN A 703 -4.69 -2.96 -9.04
CA GLN A 703 -3.89 -3.37 -10.19
C GLN A 703 -2.90 -2.27 -10.67
N TRP A 704 -3.12 -0.99 -10.38
CA TRP A 704 -2.13 0.06 -10.67
C TRP A 704 -0.87 -0.06 -9.81
N LEU A 705 -0.92 -0.84 -8.73
CA LEU A 705 0.21 -1.11 -7.84
C LEU A 705 0.99 -2.38 -8.21
N GLN A 706 0.56 -3.15 -9.22
CA GLN A 706 1.10 -4.50 -9.54
C GLN A 706 2.62 -4.57 -9.88
N TYR A 707 3.29 -3.42 -10.03
CA TYR A 707 4.73 -3.35 -10.30
C TYR A 707 5.56 -2.88 -9.09
N PHE A 708 4.93 -2.53 -7.97
CA PHE A 708 5.60 -2.08 -6.77
C PHE A 708 5.76 -3.21 -5.75
N ASP A 709 6.81 -3.14 -4.95
CA ASP A 709 6.93 -3.92 -3.73
C ASP A 709 6.39 -3.16 -2.50
N GLU A 710 6.31 -3.86 -1.37
CA GLU A 710 5.79 -3.34 -0.10
C GLU A 710 6.61 -2.17 0.47
N ARG A 711 7.91 -2.10 0.15
CA ARG A 711 8.81 -1.02 0.58
C ARG A 711 8.63 0.19 -0.30
N GLU A 712 8.53 0.00 -1.61
CA GLU A 712 8.18 1.07 -2.56
C GLU A 712 6.78 1.64 -2.29
N LEU A 713 5.80 0.80 -1.91
CA LEU A 713 4.47 1.26 -1.51
C LEU A 713 4.51 2.04 -0.19
N GLU A 714 5.30 1.62 0.80
CA GLU A 714 5.57 2.42 1.99
C GLU A 714 6.18 3.78 1.60
N LEU A 715 7.21 3.80 0.75
CA LEU A 715 7.86 5.03 0.29
C LEU A 715 6.86 5.98 -0.38
N MET A 716 5.97 5.46 -1.24
CA MET A 716 4.94 6.26 -1.91
C MET A 716 3.94 6.93 -0.95
N LEU A 717 3.70 6.34 0.22
CA LEU A 717 2.80 6.85 1.26
C LEU A 717 3.50 7.73 2.30
N CYS A 718 4.69 7.35 2.75
CA CYS A 718 5.41 8.00 3.83
C CYS A 718 6.36 9.11 3.34
N GLY A 719 6.88 8.98 2.12
CA GLY A 719 7.98 9.77 1.55
C GLY A 719 9.37 9.31 2.04
N MET A 720 10.42 9.54 1.23
CA MET A 720 11.80 9.48 1.72
C MET A 720 12.13 10.75 2.50
N GLN A 721 13.00 10.61 3.48
CA GLN A 721 13.69 11.71 4.16
C GLN A 721 15.19 11.64 3.87
N GLU A 722 15.90 12.76 3.93
CA GLU A 722 17.36 12.74 3.88
C GLU A 722 17.91 12.11 5.16
N ILE A 723 18.83 11.15 5.02
CA ILE A 723 19.38 10.38 6.13
C ILE A 723 20.74 10.95 6.52
N ASP A 724 20.80 11.56 7.70
CA ASP A 724 22.04 11.96 8.36
C ASP A 724 22.84 10.70 8.77
N VAL A 725 23.94 10.48 8.06
CA VAL A 725 24.84 9.34 8.29
C VAL A 725 25.72 9.57 9.53
N ASP A 726 25.97 10.81 9.93
CA ASP A 726 26.74 11.15 11.14
C ASP A 726 25.88 11.06 12.42
N ASP A 727 24.56 11.15 12.33
CA ASP A 727 23.65 10.76 13.42
C ASP A 727 23.48 9.24 13.50
N TRP A 728 23.33 8.56 12.35
CA TRP A 728 23.24 7.10 12.27
C TRP A 728 24.49 6.40 12.83
N GLU A 729 25.69 6.82 12.40
CA GLU A 729 26.95 6.24 12.88
C GLU A 729 27.19 6.55 14.38
N ARG A 730 26.72 7.70 14.86
CA ARG A 730 26.87 8.12 16.26
C ARG A 730 26.02 7.32 17.22
N ASN A 731 24.77 7.01 16.83
CA ASN A 731 23.82 6.30 17.67
C ASN A 731 23.85 4.77 17.52
N THR A 732 24.59 4.24 16.54
CA THR A 732 24.72 2.79 16.33
C THR A 732 25.48 2.09 17.46
N ILE A 733 24.90 0.98 17.95
CA ILE A 733 25.49 0.05 18.92
C ILE A 733 26.15 -1.12 18.19
N TYR A 734 27.23 -1.68 18.76
CA TYR A 734 27.96 -2.81 18.19
C TYR A 734 27.97 -4.00 19.16
N ARG A 735 27.64 -5.20 18.67
CA ARG A 735 27.69 -6.47 19.41
C ARG A 735 28.67 -7.43 18.75
N HIS A 736 29.60 -7.99 19.52
CA HIS A 736 30.72 -8.81 19.03
C HIS A 736 31.59 -8.14 17.92
N TYR A 737 31.44 -6.82 17.78
CA TYR A 737 32.21 -5.90 16.96
C TYR A 737 32.59 -4.67 17.81
N GLN A 738 33.54 -3.88 17.31
CA GLN A 738 33.92 -2.57 17.84
C GLN A 738 33.91 -1.54 16.70
N ARG A 739 33.79 -0.25 17.00
CA ARG A 739 33.88 0.83 15.98
C ARG A 739 35.18 0.78 15.15
N SER A 740 36.26 0.25 15.74
CA SER A 740 37.57 -0.01 15.12
C SER A 740 37.63 -1.26 14.22
N SER A 741 36.58 -2.09 14.16
CA SER A 741 36.58 -3.34 13.39
C SER A 741 36.49 -3.06 11.89
N ARG A 742 37.27 -3.79 11.08
CA ARG A 742 37.35 -3.59 9.61
C ARG A 742 35.97 -3.56 8.95
N GLN A 743 35.10 -4.51 9.28
CA GLN A 743 33.75 -4.61 8.72
C GLN A 743 32.83 -3.44 9.12
N ILE A 744 33.07 -2.79 10.27
CA ILE A 744 32.32 -1.60 10.69
C ILE A 744 32.80 -0.36 9.95
N GLY A 745 34.13 -0.18 9.80
CA GLY A 745 34.67 0.88 8.95
C GLY A 745 34.24 0.73 7.48
N TRP A 746 34.11 -0.51 7.00
CA TRP A 746 33.56 -0.83 5.69
C TRP A 746 32.06 -0.56 5.57
N LEU A 747 31.25 -0.90 6.58
CA LEU A 747 29.83 -0.56 6.60
C LEU A 747 29.62 0.95 6.45
N TRP A 748 30.31 1.76 7.24
CA TRP A 748 30.14 3.23 7.17
C TRP A 748 30.75 3.86 5.92
N LYS A 749 31.81 3.27 5.36
CA LYS A 749 32.27 3.64 4.01
C LYS A 749 31.16 3.39 2.98
N PHE A 750 30.55 2.20 2.97
CA PHE A 750 29.45 1.84 2.07
C PHE A 750 28.25 2.78 2.23
N VAL A 751 27.77 3.01 3.46
CA VAL A 751 26.62 3.90 3.73
C VAL A 751 26.87 5.34 3.27
N ARG A 752 28.12 5.82 3.30
CA ARG A 752 28.50 7.15 2.79
C ARG A 752 28.65 7.18 1.26
N GLU A 753 29.13 6.10 0.63
CA GLU A 753 29.27 5.99 -0.83
C GLU A 753 27.95 5.77 -1.59
N ILE A 754 26.95 5.13 -0.96
CA ILE A 754 25.61 4.94 -1.55
C ILE A 754 24.73 6.20 -1.47
N ASP A 755 23.77 6.31 -2.39
CA ASP A 755 22.75 7.36 -2.44
C ASP A 755 21.66 7.21 -1.35
N ASN A 756 20.81 8.24 -1.23
CA ASN A 756 19.76 8.27 -0.20
C ASN A 756 18.62 7.27 -0.42
N GLU A 757 18.36 6.82 -1.66
CA GLU A 757 17.38 5.76 -1.92
C GLU A 757 17.88 4.45 -1.30
N LYS A 758 19.15 4.10 -1.56
CA LYS A 758 19.80 2.92 -0.98
C LYS A 758 19.97 3.00 0.55
N ARG A 759 20.29 4.18 1.11
CA ARG A 759 20.26 4.40 2.57
C ARG A 759 18.88 4.11 3.15
N THR A 760 17.81 4.56 2.47
CA THR A 760 16.43 4.33 2.91
C THR A 760 16.03 2.85 2.79
N ARG A 761 16.44 2.16 1.72
CA ARG A 761 16.24 0.71 1.58
C ARG A 761 17.00 -0.09 2.65
N LEU A 762 18.22 0.31 3.03
CA LEU A 762 18.96 -0.29 4.15
C LEU A 762 18.26 -0.03 5.50
N LEU A 763 17.71 1.17 5.71
CA LEU A 763 16.90 1.49 6.89
C LEU A 763 15.67 0.57 6.95
N GLN A 764 14.91 0.44 5.85
CA GLN A 764 13.78 -0.47 5.74
C GLN A 764 14.17 -1.94 5.97
N PHE A 765 15.32 -2.38 5.46
CA PHE A 765 15.83 -3.74 5.67
C PHE A 765 16.07 -4.04 7.16
N VAL A 766 16.64 -3.09 7.92
CA VAL A 766 17.06 -3.31 9.32
C VAL A 766 15.99 -2.96 10.35
N THR A 767 15.08 -2.02 10.05
CA THR A 767 14.06 -1.50 10.99
C THR A 767 12.63 -1.84 10.61
N GLY A 768 12.38 -2.28 9.37
CA GLY A 768 11.05 -2.57 8.85
C GLY A 768 10.23 -1.33 8.44
N THR A 769 10.81 -0.13 8.44
CA THR A 769 10.14 1.10 7.98
C THR A 769 11.14 2.10 7.37
N CYS A 770 10.67 2.98 6.48
CA CYS A 770 11.47 4.08 5.92
C CYS A 770 11.53 5.33 6.82
N ARG A 771 10.77 5.34 7.93
CA ARG A 771 10.55 6.51 8.79
C ARG A 771 11.52 6.54 9.97
N LEU A 772 12.15 7.69 10.21
CA LEU A 772 12.87 7.95 11.47
C LEU A 772 11.99 8.73 12.48
N PRO A 773 12.26 8.60 13.80
CA PRO A 773 11.75 9.52 14.82
C PRO A 773 12.18 10.98 14.59
N VAL A 774 11.55 11.92 15.28
CA VAL A 774 11.85 13.36 15.16
C VAL A 774 13.23 13.70 15.72
N GLY A 775 13.67 13.06 16.82
CA GLY A 775 15.05 13.15 17.34
C GLY A 775 16.03 12.15 16.70
N GLY A 776 15.75 11.66 15.49
CA GLY A 776 16.70 10.87 14.69
C GLY A 776 16.98 9.46 15.23
N PHE A 777 18.20 8.96 14.99
CA PHE A 777 18.61 7.60 15.33
C PHE A 777 18.79 7.38 16.85
N ALA A 778 18.89 8.46 17.63
CA ALA A 778 18.98 8.41 19.09
C ALA A 778 17.70 7.85 19.75
N GLU A 779 16.54 8.13 19.13
CA GLU A 779 15.18 7.83 19.61
C GLU A 779 14.54 6.59 18.94
N LEU A 780 15.30 5.78 18.21
CA LEU A 780 14.76 4.59 17.54
C LEU A 780 14.06 3.65 18.52
N ILE A 781 12.92 3.12 18.08
CA ILE A 781 12.02 2.25 18.84
C ILE A 781 12.01 0.86 18.19
N GLY A 782 11.97 -0.20 18.99
CA GLY A 782 11.75 -1.59 18.57
C GLY A 782 10.48 -2.16 19.23
N SER A 783 10.32 -3.48 19.23
CA SER A 783 9.18 -4.17 19.88
C SER A 783 9.08 -3.88 21.39
N ASN A 784 10.22 -3.79 22.05
CA ASN A 784 10.34 -3.65 23.51
C ASN A 784 10.61 -2.19 23.95
N GLY A 785 10.15 -1.20 23.18
CA GLY A 785 10.39 0.22 23.46
C GLY A 785 11.71 0.75 22.87
N PRO A 786 12.39 1.72 23.52
CA PRO A 786 13.60 2.36 22.99
C PRO A 786 14.74 1.38 22.68
N GLN A 787 15.08 1.26 21.39
CA GLN A 787 16.00 0.27 20.86
C GLN A 787 16.74 0.85 19.65
N ARG A 788 17.97 1.32 19.87
CA ARG A 788 18.83 1.90 18.82
C ARG A 788 19.25 0.88 17.78
N PHE A 789 19.63 1.39 16.60
CA PHE A 789 20.24 0.60 15.54
C PHE A 789 21.46 -0.17 16.05
N CYS A 790 21.53 -1.47 15.74
CA CYS A 790 22.54 -2.38 16.27
C CYS A 790 23.19 -3.20 15.15
N VAL A 791 24.52 -3.33 15.16
CA VAL A 791 25.26 -4.22 14.24
C VAL A 791 25.91 -5.34 15.04
N GLU A 792 25.58 -6.59 14.73
CA GLU A 792 26.06 -7.77 15.45
C GLU A 792 26.86 -8.71 14.54
N LYS A 793 28.01 -9.21 15.03
CA LYS A 793 28.84 -10.16 14.29
C LYS A 793 28.24 -11.57 14.37
N VAL A 794 27.53 -12.00 13.32
CA VAL A 794 26.88 -13.31 13.25
C VAL A 794 27.32 -14.07 12.00
N GLY A 795 27.44 -15.40 12.09
CA GLY A 795 27.56 -16.27 10.93
C GLY A 795 28.96 -16.36 10.29
N LYS A 796 28.98 -16.84 9.04
CA LYS A 796 30.18 -17.14 8.24
C LYS A 796 30.30 -16.16 7.07
N GLU A 797 31.52 -15.95 6.58
CA GLU A 797 31.82 -15.06 5.44
C GLU A 797 31.07 -15.38 4.12
N THR A 798 30.52 -16.58 3.98
CA THR A 798 29.71 -17.00 2.83
C THR A 798 28.26 -16.56 2.93
N TRP A 799 27.76 -16.29 4.14
CA TRP A 799 26.37 -15.94 4.41
C TRP A 799 26.06 -14.52 3.92
N LEU A 800 24.79 -14.26 3.62
CA LEU A 800 24.25 -12.91 3.47
C LEU A 800 24.07 -12.25 4.85
N PRO A 801 24.10 -10.91 4.94
CA PRO A 801 23.69 -10.24 6.16
C PRO A 801 22.18 -10.40 6.34
N ARG A 802 21.74 -10.48 7.60
CA ARG A 802 20.32 -10.68 7.95
C ARG A 802 19.85 -9.54 8.85
N SER A 803 18.55 -9.38 9.00
CA SER A 803 17.99 -8.37 9.89
C SER A 803 16.99 -8.95 10.89
N HIS A 804 16.83 -8.25 12.01
CA HIS A 804 15.77 -8.44 12.98
C HIS A 804 15.12 -7.09 13.27
N THR A 805 13.99 -6.82 12.63
CA THR A 805 13.39 -5.48 12.58
C THR A 805 12.92 -5.02 13.95
N CYS A 806 12.31 -5.91 14.73
CA CYS A 806 11.88 -5.65 16.10
C CYS A 806 13.02 -5.32 17.09
N PHE A 807 14.29 -5.51 16.71
CA PHE A 807 15.48 -5.13 17.49
C PHE A 807 16.34 -4.06 16.80
N ASN A 808 15.90 -3.53 15.65
CA ASN A 808 16.68 -2.66 14.77
C ASN A 808 18.10 -3.20 14.50
N ARG A 809 18.22 -4.53 14.35
CA ARG A 809 19.53 -5.24 14.30
C ARG A 809 19.88 -5.71 12.88
N LEU A 810 21.11 -5.41 12.48
CA LEU A 810 21.81 -5.97 11.34
C LEU A 810 22.79 -7.05 11.81
N ASP A 811 22.51 -8.31 11.47
CA ASP A 811 23.46 -9.41 11.55
C ASP A 811 24.46 -9.26 10.38
N LEU A 812 25.69 -8.85 10.67
CA LEU A 812 26.73 -8.59 9.68
C LEU A 812 27.84 -9.67 9.78
N PRO A 813 28.00 -10.53 8.76
CA PRO A 813 29.06 -11.53 8.76
C PRO A 813 30.48 -10.96 8.65
N PRO A 814 31.50 -11.68 9.17
CA PRO A 814 32.89 -11.24 9.16
C PRO A 814 33.57 -11.41 7.80
N TYR A 815 33.09 -10.68 6.79
CA TYR A 815 33.65 -10.62 5.43
C TYR A 815 35.14 -10.26 5.42
N LYS A 816 35.89 -10.71 4.40
CA LYS A 816 37.34 -10.54 4.27
C LYS A 816 37.76 -9.29 3.51
N SER A 817 36.89 -8.70 2.70
CA SER A 817 37.17 -7.48 1.94
C SER A 817 36.01 -6.47 1.95
N TYR A 818 36.26 -5.26 1.46
CA TYR A 818 35.22 -4.23 1.31
C TYR A 818 34.22 -4.63 0.22
N GLU A 819 34.73 -5.15 -0.89
CA GLU A 819 34.01 -5.52 -2.10
C GLU A 819 33.00 -6.64 -1.80
N GLN A 820 33.40 -7.65 -1.02
CA GLN A 820 32.51 -8.71 -0.54
C GLN A 820 31.37 -8.15 0.36
N LEU A 821 31.66 -7.16 1.20
CA LEU A 821 30.65 -6.50 2.03
C LEU A 821 29.68 -5.66 1.19
N VAL A 822 30.18 -4.95 0.18
CA VAL A 822 29.36 -4.17 -0.76
C VAL A 822 28.45 -5.09 -1.58
N GLU A 823 28.98 -6.19 -2.14
CA GLU A 823 28.22 -7.22 -2.86
C GLU A 823 27.09 -7.77 -1.98
N LYS A 824 27.43 -8.29 -0.79
CA LYS A 824 26.48 -9.00 0.08
C LYS A 824 25.45 -8.09 0.72
N LEU A 825 25.78 -6.85 1.07
CA LEU A 825 24.79 -5.87 1.52
C LEU A 825 23.89 -5.41 0.38
N THR A 826 24.43 -5.11 -0.80
CA THR A 826 23.60 -4.68 -1.95
C THR A 826 22.57 -5.77 -2.30
N LEU A 827 23.01 -7.03 -2.39
CA LEU A 827 22.12 -8.17 -2.63
C LEU A 827 21.04 -8.29 -1.55
N ALA A 828 21.40 -8.22 -0.26
CA ALA A 828 20.44 -8.37 0.84
C ALA A 828 19.50 -7.16 1.04
N ILE A 829 19.85 -5.98 0.50
CA ILE A 829 18.96 -4.80 0.50
C ILE A 829 17.96 -4.89 -0.66
N GLU A 830 18.38 -5.42 -1.81
CA GLU A 830 17.64 -5.37 -3.09
C GLU A 830 16.85 -6.67 -3.38
N GLU A 831 17.40 -7.86 -3.14
CA GLU A 831 16.79 -9.17 -3.47
C GLU A 831 15.97 -9.77 -2.32
N THR A 832 15.02 -9.00 -1.78
CA THR A 832 14.33 -9.38 -0.52
C THR A 832 13.00 -10.13 -0.66
N GLU A 833 12.61 -10.48 -1.89
CA GLU A 833 11.48 -11.39 -2.14
C GLU A 833 11.86 -12.87 -1.93
N GLY A 834 12.10 -13.25 -0.68
CA GLY A 834 11.89 -14.62 -0.21
C GLY A 834 12.98 -15.65 -0.51
N PHE A 835 14.21 -15.43 -0.03
CA PHE A 835 15.17 -16.53 0.14
C PHE A 835 14.85 -17.38 1.39
N GLY A 836 13.77 -18.16 1.30
CA GLY A 836 13.48 -19.26 2.21
C GLY A 836 14.22 -20.54 1.82
N GLN A 837 15.55 -20.50 1.78
CA GLN A 837 16.45 -21.64 1.53
C GLN A 837 17.79 -21.42 2.24
N GLU A 838 17.86 -21.87 3.50
CA GLU A 838 19.04 -22.57 4.03
C GLU A 838 18.82 -24.08 3.82
#